data_AF-A0A411DJJ1-F1
#
_entry.id   AF-A0A411DJJ1-F1
#
_cell.length_a   1.000
_cell.length_b   1.000
_cell.length_c   1.000
_cell.angle_alpha   90.00
_cell.angle_beta   90.00
_cell.angle_gamma   90.00
#
_symmetry.space_group_name_H-M   'P 1'
#
loop_
_entity.id
_entity.type
_entity.pdbx_description
1 polymer ?
#
loop_
_entity_poly.entity_id
_entity_poly.type
_entity_poly.pdbx_seq_one_letter_code
_entity_poly.pdbx_strand_id
1 'polypeptide(L)'
;MINNYLLKGSVIAAFFFQSGLFGQTLIHYWNFNDNASAATITAPTSTMVNGSLAPIAGGTSVIDFAGGTGQNFSLQNLNARNGDGSGTHLRFNNPIGGALQFNLPTTGYNNIIVKFTTRRSGQGAGTQTWSYSTDGITFVQFQTVNPQDADPQLVTLDFSAVPGANNNPNFKLKVEFSATGGGTGGNNRFDNFTVDAVPAGGPDTTPPTVTYLPANNTNNASTALNPTLSFNENIRLTDNSAINDSNAQNLIDFRLGNSSGTPIPFTTTFTNNTITVIPSSGLVPGQAYYLALKPNMVEDFSDNGITTVTSSTFTTAGTTVALEKNFIKVNENAGNLAFKINITNPSASTVNLVVKPAPFSTADSNDFTLANQTINISPSTTSYTVNIPIIDDTVAEQQAEYFVVSLENPVGATISGDNSATVYIADNDKPAPVPSHQIQLNYLLSFDPSGNNNSSTEIVVHDPSTQRLFTISSITDVFDIIDFSNPSIPSVIKTVNMAPYGGITSIAVKNGIIAAASPNTDPQQNGSVVFFDINGNFLKQVTVGALPDMVTFSPDGTKVITANEGEPNDAYTIDPEGTISIIDISGGIGNLTQSNVTTLNFNSFDTQVAALTATGLRKVRTNNTLSQDLEPEYVTISADSQKAWVTLQENNAIAEINLVTKTITGIWGLGKKDMSIPGNGFDASDSNGEVLIANWPVKAYYVPDAVQNYKIGNTNYIITANEGDEKDLSGFSERTTVGANSYTLDPVLFPNAGILKAAYNLGRFRVSSATGNTDGDSEFEEMAALGARSFSIFNADTKQIVYDSGDQFERYISAYHPLIFNADNESNGIKNRSRAKGPEPEGVALGNINGQTYAFITLERTGGVMVYNITDPGNPTFTDYKHSRSTSAYGGDNGPEGIIYIAPENTTTNKGYVIIANEISGTLSMYEVATPATLGTGEIKSEQATFNVFPNPVNKGNTLYFNRKQDYELYDMSGKLIGKEQSALTINTSTLSTGVYLVKTSEGQIKRVIVK
;
A
#
# COMPACT_ATOMS: atom_id res chain seq x y z
N MET A 1 -42.55 -20.28 9.47
CA MET A 1 -43.92 -20.54 9.95
C MET A 1 -44.89 -19.83 9.02
N ILE A 2 -45.98 -20.54 8.67
CA ILE A 2 -47.24 -20.06 8.05
C ILE A 2 -47.28 -19.96 6.51
N ASN A 3 -48.02 -20.93 5.97
CA ASN A 3 -48.58 -21.05 4.63
C ASN A 3 -50.00 -20.42 4.56
N ASN A 4 -50.45 -20.21 3.31
CA ASN A 4 -51.83 -20.21 2.79
C ASN A 4 -52.69 -18.94 3.04
N TYR A 5 -53.55 -18.47 2.12
CA TYR A 5 -54.56 -19.20 1.34
C TYR A 5 -55.12 -18.43 0.09
N LEU A 6 -55.44 -19.22 -0.96
CA LEU A 6 -56.62 -19.20 -1.86
C LEU A 6 -56.98 -17.96 -2.73
N LEU A 7 -57.04 -18.17 -4.07
CA LEU A 7 -58.31 -18.55 -4.73
C LEU A 7 -58.09 -19.22 -6.11
N LYS A 8 -58.81 -20.32 -6.35
CA LYS A 8 -58.97 -21.04 -7.62
C LYS A 8 -60.12 -20.43 -8.44
N GLY A 9 -60.08 -20.57 -9.78
CA GLY A 9 -61.23 -20.28 -10.64
C GLY A 9 -61.03 -20.54 -12.14
N SER A 10 -61.07 -21.82 -12.52
CA SER A 10 -61.57 -22.43 -13.77
C SER A 10 -61.49 -21.77 -15.16
N VAL A 11 -60.92 -22.59 -16.06
CA VAL A 11 -61.04 -22.72 -17.52
C VAL A 11 -62.49 -22.57 -18.05
N ILE A 12 -62.69 -21.93 -19.22
CA ILE A 12 -63.32 -22.48 -20.46
C ILE A 12 -63.71 -21.35 -21.46
N ALA A 13 -63.34 -21.59 -22.72
CA ALA A 13 -63.90 -21.11 -23.99
C ALA A 13 -63.68 -19.65 -24.44
N ALA A 14 -62.79 -19.49 -25.42
CA ALA A 14 -63.08 -18.70 -26.61
C ALA A 14 -62.47 -19.39 -27.84
N PHE A 15 -63.18 -20.40 -28.35
CA PHE A 15 -63.09 -20.77 -29.77
C PHE A 15 -63.82 -19.69 -30.58
N PHE A 16 -63.32 -19.42 -31.79
CA PHE A 16 -63.81 -18.50 -32.82
C PHE A 16 -63.37 -17.03 -32.74
N PHE A 17 -62.27 -16.71 -33.44
CA PHE A 17 -62.27 -15.75 -34.56
C PHE A 17 -61.14 -16.13 -35.53
N GLN A 18 -61.39 -17.19 -36.31
CA GLN A 18 -60.72 -17.38 -37.58
C GLN A 18 -61.52 -16.58 -38.60
N SER A 19 -61.14 -15.31 -38.82
CA SER A 19 -61.67 -14.50 -39.92
C SER A 19 -60.52 -13.82 -40.65
N GLY A 20 -60.15 -14.41 -41.78
CA GLY A 20 -59.57 -13.71 -42.94
C GLY A 20 -58.18 -13.08 -42.80
N LEU A 21 -57.11 -13.88 -42.67
CA LEU A 21 -55.76 -13.42 -43.03
C LEU A 21 -55.52 -13.63 -44.53
N PHE A 22 -56.21 -12.84 -45.36
CA PHE A 22 -55.79 -12.59 -46.74
C PHE A 22 -55.56 -11.09 -46.84
N GLY A 23 -54.29 -10.66 -46.84
CA GLY A 23 -53.93 -9.25 -47.07
C GLY A 23 -52.63 -8.74 -46.45
N GLN A 24 -51.96 -9.48 -45.55
CA GLN A 24 -50.65 -9.07 -45.03
C GLN A 24 -49.53 -9.47 -45.97
N THR A 25 -48.60 -8.54 -46.18
CA THR A 25 -47.39 -8.64 -47.00
C THR A 25 -46.18 -8.73 -46.08
N LEU A 26 -45.26 -9.64 -46.39
CA LEU A 26 -44.00 -9.78 -45.67
C LEU A 26 -43.04 -8.64 -46.07
N ILE A 27 -42.79 -7.68 -45.17
CA ILE A 27 -42.00 -6.47 -45.46
C ILE A 27 -40.53 -6.57 -45.02
N HIS A 28 -40.24 -7.40 -44.01
CA HIS A 28 -38.88 -7.77 -43.61
C HIS A 28 -38.80 -9.24 -43.20
N TYR A 29 -37.70 -9.90 -43.52
CA TYR A 29 -37.45 -11.28 -43.16
C TYR A 29 -35.97 -11.56 -42.95
N TRP A 30 -35.65 -12.23 -41.85
CA TRP A 30 -34.37 -12.88 -41.58
C TRP A 30 -34.60 -14.36 -41.31
N ASN A 31 -34.08 -15.21 -42.18
CA ASN A 31 -34.00 -16.66 -41.98
C ASN A 31 -32.75 -17.08 -41.20
N PHE A 32 -31.76 -16.19 -41.03
CA PHE A 32 -30.50 -16.45 -40.33
C PHE A 32 -29.72 -17.70 -40.81
N ASN A 33 -29.87 -18.06 -42.08
CA ASN A 33 -29.27 -19.25 -42.69
C ASN A 33 -27.91 -19.00 -43.36
N ASP A 34 -27.56 -17.73 -43.66
CA ASP A 34 -26.23 -17.37 -44.18
C ASP A 34 -25.27 -17.08 -43.02
N ASN A 35 -24.45 -18.08 -42.68
CA ASN A 35 -23.56 -18.02 -41.54
C ASN A 35 -22.09 -17.80 -41.93
N ALA A 36 -21.82 -17.21 -43.11
CA ALA A 36 -20.46 -16.97 -43.58
C ALA A 36 -19.70 -15.90 -42.75
N SER A 37 -20.41 -14.93 -42.17
CA SER A 37 -19.84 -13.88 -41.32
C SER A 37 -20.90 -13.24 -40.42
N ALA A 38 -20.47 -12.43 -39.45
CA ALA A 38 -21.39 -11.60 -38.66
C ALA A 38 -22.20 -10.63 -39.53
N ALA A 39 -21.62 -10.14 -40.64
CA ALA A 39 -22.31 -9.24 -41.56
C ALA A 39 -23.38 -9.96 -42.39
N THR A 40 -23.09 -11.18 -42.86
CA THR A 40 -24.05 -11.94 -43.69
C THR A 40 -25.17 -12.54 -42.85
N ILE A 41 -24.90 -12.97 -41.61
CA ILE A 41 -25.95 -13.50 -40.72
C ILE A 41 -26.90 -12.40 -40.21
N THR A 42 -26.46 -11.14 -40.14
CA THR A 42 -27.31 -10.02 -39.71
C THR A 42 -27.99 -9.29 -40.87
N ALA A 43 -27.60 -9.57 -42.11
CA ALA A 43 -28.25 -9.04 -43.29
C ALA A 43 -29.67 -9.65 -43.45
N PRO A 44 -30.68 -8.84 -43.83
CA PRO A 44 -32.02 -9.36 -44.11
C PRO A 44 -31.99 -10.33 -45.29
N THR A 45 -32.67 -11.45 -45.16
CA THR A 45 -32.92 -12.39 -46.27
C THR A 45 -33.78 -11.71 -47.34
N SER A 46 -34.78 -10.95 -46.91
CA SER A 46 -35.55 -10.08 -47.80
C SER A 46 -36.07 -8.86 -47.03
N THR A 47 -36.03 -7.70 -47.65
CA THR A 47 -36.67 -6.49 -47.13
C THR A 47 -37.19 -5.64 -48.27
N MET A 48 -38.37 -5.04 -48.08
CA MET A 48 -38.97 -4.14 -49.07
C MET A 48 -38.70 -2.66 -48.80
N VAL A 49 -38.31 -2.30 -47.57
CA VAL A 49 -38.14 -0.90 -47.14
C VAL A 49 -36.87 -0.68 -46.31
N ASN A 50 -35.79 -1.41 -46.59
CA ASN A 50 -34.45 -1.22 -46.00
C ASN A 50 -34.31 -1.55 -44.50
N GLY A 51 -34.88 -2.68 -44.07
CA GLY A 51 -34.68 -3.18 -42.70
C GLY A 51 -33.23 -3.57 -42.43
N SER A 52 -32.77 -3.36 -41.20
CA SER A 52 -31.42 -3.76 -40.75
C SER A 52 -31.41 -4.23 -39.30
N LEU A 53 -30.37 -4.99 -38.93
CA LEU A 53 -30.13 -5.47 -37.57
C LEU A 53 -28.72 -5.07 -37.14
N ALA A 54 -28.61 -4.43 -35.97
CA ALA A 54 -27.33 -4.04 -35.38
C ALA A 54 -27.21 -4.52 -33.93
N PRO A 55 -26.08 -5.11 -33.52
CA PRO A 55 -25.78 -5.35 -32.12
C PRO A 55 -25.36 -4.04 -31.43
N ILE A 56 -25.84 -3.84 -30.21
CA ILE A 56 -25.34 -2.79 -29.30
C ILE A 56 -24.40 -3.48 -28.33
N ALA A 57 -23.13 -3.06 -28.37
CA ALA A 57 -22.09 -3.62 -27.53
C ALA A 57 -22.35 -3.29 -26.05
N GLY A 58 -22.20 -4.31 -25.21
CA GLY A 58 -22.17 -4.13 -23.76
C GLY A 58 -21.65 -5.38 -23.08
N GLY A 59 -20.76 -5.17 -22.09
CA GLY A 59 -19.97 -6.25 -21.50
C GLY A 59 -19.18 -7.04 -22.54
N THR A 60 -19.28 -8.37 -22.49
CA THR A 60 -18.62 -9.31 -23.43
C THR A 60 -19.60 -9.85 -24.50
N SER A 61 -20.67 -9.10 -24.80
CA SER A 61 -21.67 -9.54 -25.78
C SER A 61 -21.11 -9.58 -27.21
N VAL A 62 -21.43 -10.63 -27.95
CA VAL A 62 -20.94 -10.80 -29.33
C VAL A 62 -21.90 -11.64 -30.17
N ILE A 63 -22.06 -11.28 -31.44
CA ILE A 63 -22.74 -12.11 -32.44
C ILE A 63 -21.78 -13.22 -32.86
N ASP A 64 -22.23 -14.45 -32.72
CA ASP A 64 -21.47 -15.63 -33.09
C ASP A 64 -22.20 -16.37 -34.21
N PHE A 65 -21.52 -16.47 -35.35
CA PHE A 65 -22.07 -16.99 -36.61
C PHE A 65 -21.56 -18.40 -36.96
N ALA A 66 -20.65 -19.00 -36.17
CA ALA A 66 -20.10 -20.32 -36.46
C ALA A 66 -21.10 -21.46 -36.12
N GLY A 67 -21.42 -22.34 -37.08
CA GLY A 67 -22.44 -23.39 -36.90
C GLY A 67 -22.05 -24.51 -35.91
N GLY A 68 -23.04 -25.06 -35.19
CA GLY A 68 -23.00 -26.41 -34.55
C GLY A 68 -22.69 -26.48 -33.05
N THR A 69 -23.71 -26.46 -32.19
CA THR A 69 -23.56 -26.66 -30.72
C THR A 69 -24.57 -27.63 -30.08
N GLY A 70 -25.24 -28.48 -30.87
CA GLY A 70 -26.21 -29.46 -30.34
C GLY A 70 -27.54 -28.88 -29.83
N GLN A 71 -27.76 -27.57 -29.98
CA GLN A 71 -29.00 -26.85 -29.61
C GLN A 71 -29.55 -26.01 -30.79
N ASN A 72 -29.47 -26.55 -32.01
CA ASN A 72 -30.01 -25.88 -33.20
C ASN A 72 -31.55 -25.80 -33.15
N PHE A 73 -32.17 -24.99 -34.02
CA PHE A 73 -33.62 -25.01 -34.19
C PHE A 73 -34.04 -26.35 -34.81
N SER A 74 -35.11 -26.97 -34.32
CA SER A 74 -35.55 -28.31 -34.77
C SER A 74 -36.04 -28.27 -36.22
N LEU A 75 -36.16 -29.44 -36.87
CA LEU A 75 -36.67 -29.63 -38.24
C LEU A 75 -38.09 -29.07 -38.49
N GLN A 76 -38.76 -28.53 -37.47
CA GLN A 76 -40.15 -28.05 -37.54
C GLN A 76 -40.31 -26.69 -38.25
N ASN A 77 -39.21 -26.01 -38.61
CA ASN A 77 -39.17 -24.81 -39.47
C ASN A 77 -40.20 -23.74 -39.12
N LEU A 78 -40.35 -23.46 -37.82
CA LEU A 78 -41.37 -22.54 -37.31
C LEU A 78 -41.20 -21.13 -37.89
N ASN A 79 -42.31 -20.55 -38.35
CA ASN A 79 -42.38 -19.22 -38.95
C ASN A 79 -41.53 -18.99 -40.21
N ALA A 80 -40.96 -20.03 -40.81
CA ALA A 80 -40.23 -19.89 -42.07
C ALA A 80 -41.13 -19.32 -43.18
N ARG A 81 -40.52 -18.54 -44.08
CA ARG A 81 -41.16 -17.93 -45.25
C ARG A 81 -40.34 -18.28 -46.49
N ASN A 82 -40.87 -17.96 -47.67
CA ASN A 82 -40.17 -18.06 -48.96
C ASN A 82 -39.62 -19.44 -49.35
N GLY A 83 -40.11 -20.52 -48.73
CA GLY A 83 -39.65 -21.89 -49.01
C GLY A 83 -38.30 -22.23 -48.38
N ASP A 84 -37.79 -21.39 -47.47
CA ASP A 84 -36.53 -21.60 -46.80
C ASP A 84 -36.55 -22.88 -45.95
N GLY A 85 -35.52 -23.71 -46.09
CA GLY A 85 -35.36 -24.94 -45.31
C GLY A 85 -34.94 -24.65 -43.87
N SER A 86 -35.08 -25.65 -43.00
CA SER A 86 -34.48 -25.61 -41.66
C SER A 86 -32.96 -25.44 -41.79
N GLY A 87 -32.40 -24.38 -41.22
CA GLY A 87 -30.99 -24.03 -41.37
C GLY A 87 -30.33 -23.56 -40.07
N THR A 88 -29.46 -22.54 -40.17
CA THR A 88 -28.72 -21.99 -39.02
C THR A 88 -29.58 -21.00 -38.22
N HIS A 89 -28.99 -20.22 -37.32
CA HIS A 89 -29.72 -19.27 -36.48
C HIS A 89 -28.80 -18.15 -36.03
N LEU A 90 -29.36 -16.99 -35.69
CA LEU A 90 -28.61 -15.94 -35.02
C LEU A 90 -28.34 -16.37 -33.58
N ARG A 91 -27.07 -16.35 -33.18
CA ARG A 91 -26.64 -16.60 -31.80
C ARG A 91 -25.99 -15.35 -31.23
N PHE A 92 -26.55 -14.85 -30.13
CA PHE A 92 -26.01 -13.72 -29.37
C PHE A 92 -25.46 -14.22 -28.04
N ASN A 93 -24.13 -14.29 -27.94
CA ASN A 93 -23.40 -14.79 -26.78
C ASN A 93 -23.27 -13.71 -25.71
N ASN A 94 -23.31 -14.13 -24.44
CA ASN A 94 -23.21 -13.30 -23.24
C ASN A 94 -24.06 -12.02 -23.33
N PRO A 95 -25.38 -12.16 -23.53
CA PRO A 95 -26.19 -11.07 -24.04
C PRO A 95 -26.54 -10.00 -22.99
N ILE A 96 -26.27 -10.24 -21.70
CA ILE A 96 -26.58 -9.31 -20.61
C ILE A 96 -25.64 -8.10 -20.68
N GLY A 97 -26.21 -6.90 -20.60
CA GLY A 97 -25.49 -5.64 -20.76
C GLY A 97 -25.38 -5.17 -22.21
N GLY A 98 -25.50 -6.07 -23.19
CA GLY A 98 -25.66 -5.76 -24.61
C GLY A 98 -27.13 -5.82 -25.07
N ALA A 99 -27.37 -5.49 -26.33
CA ALA A 99 -28.72 -5.57 -26.93
C ALA A 99 -28.65 -5.88 -28.44
N LEU A 100 -29.77 -6.34 -29.01
CA LEU A 100 -29.96 -6.38 -30.46
C LEU A 100 -31.03 -5.36 -30.85
N GLN A 101 -30.72 -4.52 -31.85
CA GLN A 101 -31.63 -3.52 -32.38
C GLN A 101 -31.99 -3.84 -33.83
N PHE A 102 -33.28 -4.01 -34.08
CA PHE A 102 -33.85 -4.15 -35.42
C PHE A 102 -34.38 -2.79 -35.85
N ASN A 103 -33.82 -2.22 -36.91
CA ASN A 103 -34.38 -1.07 -37.59
C ASN A 103 -35.37 -1.58 -38.64
N LEU A 104 -36.65 -1.34 -38.40
CA LEU A 104 -37.77 -1.95 -39.14
C LEU A 104 -38.66 -0.85 -39.70
N PRO A 105 -38.16 0.01 -40.62
CA PRO A 105 -39.00 1.01 -41.29
C PRO A 105 -40.26 0.37 -41.85
N THR A 106 -41.41 0.98 -41.62
CA THR A 106 -42.72 0.49 -42.08
C THR A 106 -43.36 1.43 -43.09
N THR A 107 -42.57 2.30 -43.72
CA THR A 107 -43.03 3.25 -44.75
C THR A 107 -43.82 2.54 -45.83
N GLY A 108 -45.02 3.04 -46.12
CA GLY A 108 -45.96 2.43 -47.05
C GLY A 108 -46.71 1.21 -46.51
N TYR A 109 -46.64 0.90 -45.20
CA TYR A 109 -47.31 -0.26 -44.59
C TYR A 109 -47.89 0.03 -43.19
N ASN A 110 -49.05 -0.56 -42.89
CA ASN A 110 -49.82 -0.47 -41.64
C ASN A 110 -50.05 -1.86 -41.03
N ASN A 111 -50.58 -1.95 -39.81
CA ASN A 111 -50.93 -3.20 -39.12
C ASN A 111 -49.74 -4.15 -38.94
N ILE A 112 -48.71 -3.65 -38.25
CA ILE A 112 -47.40 -4.31 -38.14
C ILE A 112 -47.47 -5.49 -37.17
N ILE A 113 -47.10 -6.67 -37.64
CA ILE A 113 -47.01 -7.89 -36.83
C ILE A 113 -45.61 -8.49 -37.00
N VAL A 114 -44.91 -8.65 -35.88
CA VAL A 114 -43.58 -9.27 -35.85
C VAL A 114 -43.69 -10.67 -35.28
N LYS A 115 -43.06 -11.64 -35.94
CA LYS A 115 -42.98 -13.03 -35.46
C LYS A 115 -41.56 -13.53 -35.56
N PHE A 116 -41.12 -14.29 -34.57
CA PHE A 116 -39.80 -14.90 -34.61
C PHE A 116 -39.76 -16.11 -33.70
N THR A 117 -38.84 -17.00 -34.00
CA THR A 117 -38.61 -18.19 -33.20
C THR A 117 -37.42 -17.94 -32.29
N THR A 118 -37.51 -18.27 -31.01
CA THR A 118 -36.41 -18.05 -30.06
C THR A 118 -36.24 -19.20 -29.09
N ARG A 119 -35.00 -19.36 -28.60
CA ARG A 119 -34.62 -20.24 -27.48
C ARG A 119 -33.39 -19.68 -26.79
N ARG A 120 -33.02 -20.26 -25.67
CA ARG A 120 -31.74 -20.00 -25.01
C ARG A 120 -30.94 -21.28 -24.84
N SER A 121 -29.67 -21.12 -24.50
CA SER A 121 -28.86 -22.19 -23.92
C SER A 121 -29.11 -22.33 -22.42
N GLY A 122 -28.63 -23.42 -21.82
CA GLY A 122 -28.80 -23.69 -20.39
C GLY A 122 -28.28 -22.59 -19.48
N GLN A 123 -27.19 -21.93 -19.88
CA GLN A 123 -26.62 -20.78 -19.15
C GLN A 123 -27.07 -19.41 -19.67
N GLY A 124 -27.87 -19.38 -20.75
CA GLY A 124 -28.36 -18.15 -21.40
C GLY A 124 -29.29 -17.32 -20.51
N ALA A 125 -29.33 -16.02 -20.76
CA ALA A 125 -30.29 -15.10 -20.14
C ALA A 125 -31.73 -15.62 -20.27
N GLY A 126 -32.48 -15.59 -19.15
CA GLY A 126 -33.83 -16.17 -19.06
C GLY A 126 -34.97 -15.22 -19.40
N THR A 127 -34.65 -13.94 -19.62
CA THR A 127 -35.62 -12.91 -19.95
C THR A 127 -35.11 -12.05 -21.10
N GLN A 128 -35.97 -11.86 -22.10
CA GLN A 128 -35.83 -10.91 -23.21
C GLN A 128 -36.87 -9.79 -23.01
N THR A 129 -36.42 -8.56 -22.83
CA THR A 129 -37.27 -7.37 -22.77
C THR A 129 -37.30 -6.73 -24.14
N TRP A 130 -38.46 -6.79 -24.80
CA TRP A 130 -38.67 -6.19 -26.12
C TRP A 130 -39.30 -4.80 -25.98
N SER A 131 -38.64 -3.81 -26.56
CA SER A 131 -39.06 -2.42 -26.61
C SER A 131 -39.17 -1.95 -28.05
N TYR A 132 -40.03 -0.97 -28.32
CA TYR A 132 -40.19 -0.36 -29.64
C TYR A 132 -39.93 1.15 -29.58
N SER A 133 -39.59 1.73 -30.72
CA SER A 133 -39.46 3.17 -30.90
C SER A 133 -40.20 3.58 -32.16
N THR A 134 -40.93 4.69 -32.09
CA THR A 134 -41.64 5.29 -33.23
C THR A 134 -40.97 6.57 -33.72
N ASP A 135 -39.99 7.10 -32.99
CA ASP A 135 -39.19 8.27 -33.35
C ASP A 135 -37.73 7.90 -33.69
N GLY A 136 -37.40 6.60 -33.61
CA GLY A 136 -36.07 6.05 -33.85
C GLY A 136 -35.08 6.27 -32.69
N ILE A 137 -35.48 6.94 -31.60
CA ILE A 137 -34.60 7.36 -30.50
C ILE A 137 -35.13 6.85 -29.15
N THR A 138 -36.41 7.12 -28.83
CA THR A 138 -37.03 6.80 -27.55
C THR A 138 -37.63 5.40 -27.59
N PHE A 139 -37.16 4.51 -26.73
CA PHE A 139 -37.66 3.13 -26.63
C PHE A 139 -38.66 2.97 -25.49
N VAL A 140 -39.84 2.43 -25.82
CA VAL A 140 -40.92 2.08 -24.89
C VAL A 140 -41.01 0.56 -24.80
N GLN A 141 -40.98 0.01 -23.59
CA GLN A 141 -41.13 -1.44 -23.38
C GLN A 141 -42.49 -1.92 -23.88
N PHE A 142 -42.50 -3.01 -24.64
CA PHE A 142 -43.70 -3.61 -25.22
C PHE A 142 -44.08 -4.93 -24.56
N GLN A 143 -43.15 -5.90 -24.57
CA GLN A 143 -43.42 -7.26 -24.12
C GLN A 143 -42.16 -7.90 -23.55
N THR A 144 -42.34 -8.72 -22.52
CA THR A 144 -41.30 -9.58 -22.00
C THR A 144 -41.49 -11.00 -22.51
N VAL A 145 -40.42 -11.62 -23.00
CA VAL A 145 -40.40 -13.00 -23.51
C VAL A 145 -39.44 -13.81 -22.66
N ASN A 146 -39.87 -14.98 -22.20
CA ASN A 146 -39.02 -15.92 -21.45
C ASN A 146 -38.58 -17.06 -22.38
N PRO A 147 -37.39 -16.98 -23.01
CA PRO A 147 -36.89 -18.03 -23.89
C PRO A 147 -36.63 -19.34 -23.13
N GLN A 148 -36.98 -20.46 -23.76
CA GLN A 148 -36.83 -21.80 -23.18
C GLN A 148 -35.43 -22.37 -23.46
N ASP A 149 -34.83 -23.07 -22.49
CA ASP A 149 -33.71 -24.00 -22.74
C ASP A 149 -34.27 -25.36 -23.16
N ALA A 150 -35.08 -25.34 -24.22
CA ALA A 150 -35.78 -26.49 -24.77
C ALA A 150 -36.01 -26.24 -26.27
N ASP A 151 -36.97 -26.95 -26.86
CA ASP A 151 -37.36 -26.71 -28.24
C ASP A 151 -37.72 -25.24 -28.48
N PRO A 152 -37.40 -24.68 -29.66
CA PRO A 152 -37.71 -23.30 -29.98
C PRO A 152 -39.19 -22.96 -29.84
N GLN A 153 -39.46 -21.77 -29.29
CA GLN A 153 -40.81 -21.23 -29.20
C GLN A 153 -41.04 -20.15 -30.26
N LEU A 154 -42.22 -20.15 -30.88
CA LEU A 154 -42.67 -19.07 -31.75
C LEU A 154 -43.26 -17.94 -30.91
N VAL A 155 -42.76 -16.73 -31.12
CA VAL A 155 -43.22 -15.49 -30.47
C VAL A 155 -43.91 -14.62 -31.51
N THR A 156 -44.99 -13.94 -31.11
CA THR A 156 -45.68 -12.91 -31.90
C THR A 156 -45.76 -11.62 -31.09
N LEU A 157 -45.30 -10.52 -31.67
CA LEU A 157 -45.47 -9.15 -31.18
C LEU A 157 -46.42 -8.41 -32.16
N ASP A 158 -47.60 -8.01 -31.68
CA ASP A 158 -48.63 -7.37 -32.50
C ASP A 158 -48.69 -5.87 -32.23
N PHE A 159 -48.18 -5.07 -33.17
CA PHE A 159 -48.13 -3.62 -33.09
C PHE A 159 -49.28 -2.95 -33.86
N SER A 160 -50.30 -3.69 -34.29
CA SER A 160 -51.44 -3.11 -35.02
C SER A 160 -52.18 -2.02 -34.24
N ALA A 161 -52.15 -2.09 -32.91
CA ALA A 161 -52.72 -1.10 -32.01
C ALA A 161 -51.78 0.08 -31.68
N VAL A 162 -50.58 0.14 -32.27
CA VAL A 162 -49.59 1.21 -32.04
C VAL A 162 -49.63 2.16 -33.23
N PRO A 163 -50.28 3.34 -33.14
CA PRO A 163 -50.46 4.23 -34.29
C PRO A 163 -49.12 4.68 -34.90
N GLY A 164 -48.12 4.93 -34.06
CA GLY A 164 -46.77 5.31 -34.51
C GLY A 164 -45.94 4.18 -35.11
N ALA A 165 -46.42 2.94 -35.15
CA ALA A 165 -45.75 1.85 -35.86
C ALA A 165 -46.13 1.79 -37.35
N ASN A 166 -47.24 2.44 -37.73
CA ASN A 166 -47.76 2.43 -39.10
C ASN A 166 -47.10 3.54 -39.95
N ASN A 167 -46.78 3.21 -41.21
CA ASN A 167 -46.19 4.13 -42.19
C ASN A 167 -45.00 4.93 -41.64
N ASN A 168 -44.05 4.25 -40.99
CA ASN A 168 -43.04 4.93 -40.19
C ASN A 168 -41.60 4.52 -40.60
N PRO A 169 -40.81 5.42 -41.20
CA PRO A 169 -39.41 5.13 -41.55
C PRO A 169 -38.51 4.91 -40.32
N ASN A 170 -38.94 5.37 -39.14
CA ASN A 170 -38.15 5.34 -37.91
C ASN A 170 -38.57 4.23 -36.94
N PHE A 171 -39.46 3.32 -37.34
CA PHE A 171 -39.88 2.24 -36.45
C PHE A 171 -38.72 1.28 -36.15
N LYS A 172 -38.44 1.05 -34.86
CA LYS A 172 -37.36 0.17 -34.39
C LYS A 172 -37.83 -0.73 -33.28
N LEU A 173 -37.23 -1.91 -33.17
CA LEU A 173 -37.31 -2.79 -32.00
C LEU A 173 -35.95 -2.98 -31.37
N LYS A 174 -35.92 -3.08 -30.04
CA LYS A 174 -34.72 -3.41 -29.28
C LYS A 174 -35.05 -4.54 -28.30
N VAL A 175 -34.18 -5.54 -28.23
CA VAL A 175 -34.24 -6.60 -27.21
C VAL A 175 -33.04 -6.50 -26.28
N GLU A 176 -33.35 -6.41 -24.99
CA GLU A 176 -32.39 -6.39 -23.88
C GLU A 176 -32.56 -7.65 -23.03
N PHE A 177 -31.50 -8.07 -22.35
CA PHE A 177 -31.43 -9.39 -21.72
C PHE A 177 -31.12 -9.29 -20.24
N SER A 178 -31.80 -10.10 -19.44
CA SER A 178 -31.52 -10.24 -18.00
C SER A 178 -31.54 -11.69 -17.55
N ALA A 179 -30.88 -11.94 -16.42
CA ALA A 179 -30.69 -13.28 -15.87
C ALA A 179 -31.99 -13.88 -15.28
N THR A 180 -33.05 -13.10 -15.12
CA THR A 180 -34.31 -13.57 -14.50
C THR A 180 -34.85 -14.81 -15.21
N GLY A 181 -34.93 -15.95 -14.52
CA GLY A 181 -35.37 -17.24 -15.08
C GLY A 181 -34.34 -18.00 -15.92
N GLY A 182 -33.06 -17.58 -15.92
CA GLY A 182 -31.96 -18.19 -16.69
C GLY A 182 -30.60 -17.93 -16.03
N GLY A 183 -29.51 -17.98 -16.81
CA GLY A 183 -28.15 -17.75 -16.33
C GLY A 183 -27.58 -16.39 -16.72
N THR A 184 -26.39 -16.07 -16.22
CA THR A 184 -25.65 -14.82 -16.51
C THR A 184 -24.67 -14.94 -17.67
N GLY A 185 -24.55 -16.13 -18.29
CA GLY A 185 -23.65 -16.43 -19.41
C GLY A 185 -24.40 -16.97 -20.63
N GLY A 186 -23.75 -17.83 -21.42
CA GLY A 186 -24.39 -18.57 -22.51
C GLY A 186 -24.92 -17.69 -23.64
N ASN A 187 -25.98 -18.13 -24.33
CA ASN A 187 -26.58 -17.39 -25.44
C ASN A 187 -28.10 -17.42 -25.48
N ASN A 188 -28.63 -16.40 -26.15
CA ASN A 188 -29.99 -16.34 -26.70
C ASN A 188 -29.91 -16.48 -28.22
N ARG A 189 -30.90 -17.15 -28.81
CA ARG A 189 -30.91 -17.49 -30.23
C ARG A 189 -32.22 -17.07 -30.89
N PHE A 190 -32.14 -16.65 -32.14
CA PHE A 190 -33.27 -16.20 -32.95
C PHE A 190 -33.24 -16.85 -34.32
N ASP A 191 -34.41 -17.23 -34.81
CA ASP A 191 -34.58 -17.83 -36.13
C ASP A 191 -35.92 -17.38 -36.75
N ASN A 192 -35.99 -17.32 -38.08
CA ASN A 192 -37.17 -16.95 -38.86
C ASN A 192 -37.90 -15.70 -38.34
N PHE A 193 -37.19 -14.56 -38.28
CA PHE A 193 -37.76 -13.28 -37.85
C PHE A 193 -38.48 -12.59 -39.02
N THR A 194 -39.80 -12.47 -38.95
CA THR A 194 -40.66 -11.90 -39.99
C THR A 194 -41.38 -10.67 -39.50
N VAL A 195 -41.57 -9.70 -40.38
CA VAL A 195 -42.47 -8.55 -40.19
C VAL A 195 -43.53 -8.59 -41.29
N ASP A 196 -44.77 -8.88 -40.90
CA ASP A 196 -45.93 -8.88 -41.78
C ASP A 196 -46.72 -7.58 -41.58
N ALA A 197 -47.17 -6.95 -42.66
CA ALA A 197 -47.91 -5.68 -42.63
C ALA A 197 -48.83 -5.52 -43.86
N VAL A 198 -49.82 -4.64 -43.79
CA VAL A 198 -50.76 -4.33 -44.90
C VAL A 198 -50.31 -3.05 -45.60
N PRO A 199 -50.21 -2.99 -46.95
CA PRO A 199 -49.86 -1.76 -47.65
C PRO A 199 -50.72 -0.56 -47.20
N ALA A 200 -50.07 0.52 -46.79
CA ALA A 200 -50.69 1.79 -46.44
C ALA A 200 -51.03 2.52 -47.74
N GLY A 201 -52.30 2.54 -48.13
CA GLY A 201 -52.72 3.33 -49.29
C GLY A 201 -52.70 4.83 -48.97
N GLY A 202 -51.63 5.54 -49.35
CA GLY A 202 -51.52 7.01 -49.36
C GLY A 202 -50.11 7.51 -49.77
N PRO A 203 -49.97 8.71 -50.40
CA PRO A 203 -48.67 9.28 -50.77
C PRO A 203 -47.86 9.74 -49.56
N ASP A 204 -46.53 9.54 -49.59
CA ASP A 204 -45.57 10.06 -48.60
C ASP A 204 -45.45 11.58 -48.72
N THR A 205 -45.64 12.29 -47.61
CA THR A 205 -45.63 13.77 -47.55
C THR A 205 -44.60 14.32 -46.56
N THR A 206 -43.72 13.47 -46.01
CA THR A 206 -42.77 13.86 -44.97
C THR A 206 -41.36 14.03 -45.54
N PRO A 207 -40.73 15.22 -45.43
CA PRO A 207 -39.34 15.40 -45.83
C PRO A 207 -38.35 14.51 -45.05
N PRO A 208 -37.20 14.14 -45.65
CA PRO A 208 -36.18 13.36 -44.99
C PRO A 208 -35.59 14.12 -43.79
N THR A 209 -35.31 13.41 -42.70
CA THR A 209 -34.66 13.92 -41.50
C THR A 209 -33.15 13.66 -41.55
N VAL A 210 -32.37 14.66 -41.17
CA VAL A 210 -30.89 14.60 -41.15
C VAL A 210 -30.34 14.55 -39.73
N THR A 211 -29.40 13.64 -39.50
CA THR A 211 -28.67 13.46 -38.25
C THR A 211 -27.19 13.81 -38.44
N TYR A 212 -26.64 14.63 -37.54
CA TYR A 212 -25.25 15.08 -37.58
C TYR A 212 -24.36 14.29 -36.62
N LEU A 213 -23.14 13.99 -37.05
CA LEU A 213 -22.05 13.55 -36.18
C LEU A 213 -20.83 14.46 -36.43
N PRO A 214 -20.30 15.17 -35.42
CA PRO A 214 -20.79 15.25 -34.05
C PRO A 214 -22.18 15.87 -33.95
N ALA A 215 -22.95 15.44 -32.96
CA ALA A 215 -24.25 16.03 -32.66
C ALA A 215 -24.10 17.51 -32.26
N ASN A 216 -25.15 18.30 -32.44
CA ASN A 216 -25.11 19.71 -32.11
C ASN A 216 -24.76 19.94 -30.63
N ASN A 217 -23.89 20.91 -30.36
CA ASN A 217 -23.29 21.23 -29.07
C ASN A 217 -22.39 20.14 -28.47
N THR A 218 -21.84 19.23 -29.29
CA THR A 218 -20.81 18.31 -28.81
C THR A 218 -19.58 19.09 -28.37
N ASN A 219 -19.16 18.92 -27.12
CA ASN A 219 -17.89 19.41 -26.59
C ASN A 219 -16.90 18.23 -26.50
N ASN A 220 -15.63 18.46 -26.82
CA ASN A 220 -14.56 17.44 -26.87
C ASN A 220 -14.66 16.44 -28.02
N ALA A 221 -15.07 16.89 -29.21
CA ALA A 221 -15.02 16.05 -30.40
C ALA A 221 -13.55 15.70 -30.77
N SER A 222 -13.30 14.49 -31.29
CA SER A 222 -11.96 14.10 -31.75
C SER A 222 -11.46 15.02 -32.86
N THR A 223 -10.18 15.41 -32.79
CA THR A 223 -9.51 16.19 -33.85
C THR A 223 -9.27 15.38 -35.13
N ALA A 224 -9.40 14.06 -35.05
CA ALA A 224 -9.22 13.12 -36.16
C ALA A 224 -10.54 12.65 -36.82
N LEU A 225 -11.70 13.13 -36.35
CA LEU A 225 -12.98 12.68 -36.92
C LEU A 225 -13.26 13.36 -38.27
N ASN A 226 -13.94 12.63 -39.15
CA ASN A 226 -14.59 13.17 -40.34
C ASN A 226 -16.08 13.35 -40.02
N PRO A 227 -16.62 14.59 -40.02
CA PRO A 227 -18.02 14.80 -39.66
C PRO A 227 -18.97 14.16 -40.68
N THR A 228 -20.17 13.76 -40.25
CA THR A 228 -21.16 13.11 -41.14
C THR A 228 -22.55 13.72 -41.02
N LEU A 229 -23.31 13.62 -42.12
CA LEU A 229 -24.74 13.88 -42.21
C LEU A 229 -25.44 12.61 -42.72
N SER A 230 -26.26 11.98 -41.89
CA SER A 230 -27.01 10.76 -42.25
C SER A 230 -28.50 11.04 -42.37
N PHE A 231 -29.12 10.51 -43.43
CA PHE A 231 -30.54 10.69 -43.70
C PHE A 231 -31.31 9.40 -43.37
N ASN A 232 -32.53 9.53 -42.85
CA ASN A 232 -33.39 8.41 -42.45
C ASN A 232 -33.92 7.56 -43.63
N GLU A 233 -33.78 8.06 -44.86
CA GLU A 233 -34.29 7.43 -46.08
C GLU A 233 -33.45 7.80 -47.30
N ASN A 234 -33.81 7.23 -48.45
CA ASN A 234 -33.12 7.48 -49.72
C ASN A 234 -33.37 8.92 -50.18
N ILE A 235 -32.29 9.62 -50.49
CA ILE A 235 -32.34 11.02 -50.90
C ILE A 235 -31.76 11.24 -52.30
N ARG A 236 -32.21 12.30 -52.95
CA ARG A 236 -31.71 12.81 -54.23
C ARG A 236 -31.63 14.33 -54.21
N LEU A 237 -31.05 14.91 -55.26
CA LEU A 237 -31.09 16.36 -55.46
C LEU A 237 -32.50 16.77 -55.90
N THR A 238 -32.90 18.01 -55.60
CA THR A 238 -34.22 18.58 -55.95
C THR A 238 -34.48 18.70 -57.45
N ASP A 239 -33.50 18.40 -58.29
CA ASP A 239 -33.63 18.26 -59.75
C ASP A 239 -33.81 16.80 -60.20
N ASN A 240 -34.09 15.89 -59.27
CA ASN A 240 -34.19 14.44 -59.41
C ASN A 240 -32.88 13.69 -59.72
N SER A 241 -31.72 14.36 -59.72
CA SER A 241 -30.44 13.68 -59.97
C SER A 241 -29.91 12.98 -58.72
N ALA A 242 -29.17 11.88 -58.91
CA ALA A 242 -28.60 11.11 -57.81
C ALA A 242 -27.45 11.87 -57.13
N ILE A 243 -27.39 11.78 -55.80
CA ILE A 243 -26.25 12.29 -55.02
C ILE A 243 -25.09 11.29 -55.13
N ASN A 244 -23.88 11.80 -55.33
CA ASN A 244 -22.64 11.04 -55.40
C ASN A 244 -21.46 11.89 -54.91
N ASP A 245 -20.27 11.30 -54.81
CA ASP A 245 -19.07 11.97 -54.30
C ASP A 245 -18.74 13.31 -55.00
N SER A 246 -19.09 13.44 -56.29
CA SER A 246 -18.77 14.64 -57.08
C SER A 246 -19.72 15.82 -56.86
N ASN A 247 -20.94 15.59 -56.37
CA ASN A 247 -21.93 16.65 -56.14
C ASN A 247 -22.28 16.87 -54.66
N ALA A 248 -22.00 15.92 -53.76
CA ALA A 248 -22.31 16.01 -52.34
C ALA A 248 -21.64 17.21 -51.64
N GLN A 249 -20.45 17.61 -52.08
CA GLN A 249 -19.71 18.76 -51.52
C GLN A 249 -20.50 20.07 -51.65
N ASN A 250 -21.28 20.23 -52.73
CA ASN A 250 -22.06 21.43 -52.97
C ASN A 250 -23.21 21.60 -51.97
N LEU A 251 -23.63 20.51 -51.31
CA LEU A 251 -24.73 20.46 -50.34
C LEU A 251 -24.32 20.95 -48.95
N ILE A 252 -23.03 20.95 -48.66
CA ILE A 252 -22.49 21.19 -47.31
C ILE A 252 -21.96 22.62 -47.18
N ASP A 253 -22.16 23.21 -46.00
CA ASP A 253 -21.49 24.42 -45.53
C ASP A 253 -20.71 24.07 -44.24
N PHE A 254 -19.38 24.10 -44.32
CA PHE A 254 -18.49 23.77 -43.20
C PHE A 254 -17.58 24.97 -42.88
N ARG A 255 -17.68 25.50 -41.66
CA ARG A 255 -17.11 26.79 -41.25
C ARG A 255 -16.49 26.74 -39.86
N LEU A 256 -15.61 27.69 -39.57
CA LEU A 256 -15.09 27.92 -38.23
C LEU A 256 -16.11 28.61 -37.32
N GLY A 257 -16.35 28.04 -36.14
CA GLY A 257 -17.17 28.62 -35.08
C GLY A 257 -18.66 28.56 -35.34
N ASN A 258 -19.17 29.39 -36.24
CA ASN A 258 -20.60 29.56 -36.50
C ASN A 258 -20.91 29.77 -38.00
N SER A 259 -22.18 30.00 -38.33
CA SER A 259 -22.65 30.20 -39.71
C SER A 259 -22.04 31.40 -40.44
N SER A 260 -21.50 32.39 -39.73
CA SER A 260 -20.79 33.54 -40.31
C SER A 260 -19.26 33.34 -40.37
N GLY A 261 -18.79 32.16 -39.97
CA GLY A 261 -17.38 31.80 -39.93
C GLY A 261 -16.71 31.67 -41.28
N THR A 262 -15.37 31.62 -41.26
CA THR A 262 -14.58 31.36 -42.47
C THR A 262 -14.84 29.92 -42.96
N PRO A 263 -15.10 29.70 -44.26
CA PRO A 263 -15.23 28.36 -44.82
C PRO A 263 -13.98 27.51 -44.63
N ILE A 264 -14.16 26.23 -44.34
CA ILE A 264 -13.08 25.26 -44.22
C ILE A 264 -13.01 24.45 -45.52
N PRO A 265 -11.83 24.25 -46.11
CA PRO A 265 -11.68 23.33 -47.23
C PRO A 265 -11.94 21.87 -46.82
N PHE A 266 -12.78 21.15 -47.57
CA PHE A 266 -13.08 19.73 -47.37
C PHE A 266 -13.45 19.06 -48.70
N THR A 267 -13.39 17.74 -48.75
CA THR A 267 -14.04 16.90 -49.77
C THR A 267 -15.16 16.08 -49.14
N THR A 268 -16.00 15.42 -49.94
CA THR A 268 -17.07 14.56 -49.43
C THR A 268 -17.07 13.18 -50.07
N THR A 269 -17.56 12.19 -49.34
CA THR A 269 -18.04 10.92 -49.91
C THR A 269 -19.51 10.72 -49.56
N PHE A 270 -20.24 9.99 -50.42
CA PHE A 270 -21.64 9.66 -50.23
C PHE A 270 -21.86 8.15 -50.36
N THR A 271 -22.32 7.51 -49.29
CA THR A 271 -22.63 6.07 -49.27
C THR A 271 -23.72 5.81 -48.23
N ASN A 272 -24.66 4.91 -48.52
CA ASN A 272 -25.74 4.52 -47.60
C ASN A 272 -26.48 5.73 -46.99
N ASN A 273 -26.91 6.67 -47.82
CA ASN A 273 -27.59 7.90 -47.40
C ASN A 273 -26.82 8.70 -46.35
N THR A 274 -25.48 8.67 -46.40
CA THR A 274 -24.62 9.42 -45.49
C THR A 274 -23.58 10.21 -46.28
N ILE A 275 -23.53 11.52 -46.06
CA ILE A 275 -22.46 12.39 -46.54
C ILE A 275 -21.38 12.42 -45.46
N THR A 276 -20.17 11.99 -45.80
CA THR A 276 -18.97 12.14 -44.94
C THR A 276 -18.18 13.34 -45.41
N VAL A 277 -17.92 14.29 -44.52
CA VAL A 277 -17.10 15.49 -44.74
C VAL A 277 -15.68 15.17 -44.33
N ILE A 278 -14.73 15.31 -45.27
CA ILE A 278 -13.31 15.01 -45.07
C ILE A 278 -12.54 16.34 -45.17
N PRO A 279 -12.21 16.97 -44.03
CA PRO A 279 -11.44 18.22 -44.02
C PRO A 279 -10.10 18.07 -44.74
N SER A 280 -9.67 19.08 -45.51
CA SER A 280 -8.38 19.05 -46.22
C SER A 280 -7.16 19.15 -45.28
N SER A 281 -7.38 19.61 -44.05
CA SER A 281 -6.42 19.59 -42.94
C SER A 281 -7.13 19.08 -41.69
N GLY A 282 -6.41 18.39 -40.80
CA GLY A 282 -6.96 17.93 -39.52
C GLY A 282 -7.60 19.06 -38.71
N LEU A 283 -8.59 18.72 -37.89
CA LEU A 283 -9.30 19.71 -37.08
C LEU A 283 -8.38 20.21 -35.95
N VAL A 284 -8.34 21.53 -35.77
CA VAL A 284 -7.57 22.21 -34.72
C VAL A 284 -8.12 21.86 -33.33
N PRO A 285 -7.29 21.55 -32.33
CA PRO A 285 -7.71 21.34 -30.93
C PRO A 285 -8.43 22.56 -30.32
N GLY A 286 -9.47 22.31 -29.51
CA GLY A 286 -10.24 23.35 -28.81
C GLY A 286 -11.04 24.30 -29.72
N GLN A 287 -11.11 24.02 -31.02
CA GLN A 287 -11.74 24.88 -32.01
C GLN A 287 -13.21 24.49 -32.19
N ALA A 288 -14.08 25.48 -32.20
CA ALA A 288 -15.48 25.32 -32.56
C ALA A 288 -15.64 25.28 -34.09
N TYR A 289 -16.54 24.43 -34.57
CA TYR A 289 -16.87 24.20 -35.98
C TYR A 289 -18.37 24.22 -36.19
N TYR A 290 -18.79 24.76 -37.33
CA TYR A 290 -20.16 24.80 -37.80
C TYR A 290 -20.29 23.94 -39.06
N LEU A 291 -21.20 22.98 -39.04
CA LEU A 291 -21.49 22.08 -40.14
C LEU A 291 -22.98 22.14 -40.47
N ALA A 292 -23.34 22.43 -41.71
CA ALA A 292 -24.73 22.57 -42.12
C ALA A 292 -25.02 21.93 -43.48
N LEU A 293 -26.25 21.44 -43.62
CA LEU A 293 -26.87 21.16 -44.90
C LEU A 293 -27.53 22.44 -45.43
N LYS A 294 -27.20 22.83 -46.65
CA LYS A 294 -27.84 23.97 -47.32
C LYS A 294 -29.32 23.67 -47.61
N PRO A 295 -30.21 24.68 -47.51
CA PRO A 295 -31.64 24.47 -47.70
C PRO A 295 -31.98 24.26 -49.17
N ASN A 296 -33.07 23.56 -49.46
CA ASN A 296 -33.62 23.32 -50.81
C ASN A 296 -32.70 22.55 -51.78
N MET A 297 -31.76 21.78 -51.24
CA MET A 297 -30.79 21.02 -52.04
C MET A 297 -31.10 19.53 -52.14
N VAL A 298 -31.84 18.98 -51.17
CA VAL A 298 -32.06 17.54 -50.99
C VAL A 298 -33.54 17.25 -50.76
N GLU A 299 -34.05 16.22 -51.42
CA GLU A 299 -35.40 15.68 -51.27
C GLU A 299 -35.37 14.14 -51.19
N ASP A 300 -36.46 13.55 -50.72
CA ASP A 300 -36.69 12.11 -50.85
C ASP A 300 -37.15 11.73 -52.27
N PHE A 301 -37.51 10.46 -52.49
CA PHE A 301 -37.99 9.99 -53.79
C PHE A 301 -39.47 10.30 -54.06
N SER A 302 -40.15 10.90 -53.09
CA SER A 302 -41.57 11.29 -53.07
C SER A 302 -41.77 12.80 -53.15
N ASP A 303 -40.73 13.54 -53.55
CA ASP A 303 -40.71 15.00 -53.77
C ASP A 303 -40.87 15.84 -52.48
N ASN A 304 -40.55 15.28 -51.31
CA ASN A 304 -40.53 16.04 -50.06
C ASN A 304 -39.11 16.59 -49.78
N GLY A 305 -38.93 17.89 -49.99
CA GLY A 305 -37.64 18.57 -49.83
C GLY A 305 -37.32 19.06 -48.42
N ILE A 306 -36.03 19.04 -48.04
CA ILE A 306 -35.53 19.77 -46.86
C ILE A 306 -35.40 21.25 -47.22
N THR A 307 -36.35 22.06 -46.78
CA THR A 307 -36.47 23.48 -47.18
C THR A 307 -35.76 24.48 -46.25
N THR A 308 -35.35 24.04 -45.06
CA THR A 308 -34.68 24.87 -44.06
C THR A 308 -33.22 24.43 -43.85
N VAL A 309 -32.38 25.36 -43.38
CA VAL A 309 -31.02 25.00 -42.96
C VAL A 309 -31.12 24.10 -41.74
N THR A 310 -30.43 22.98 -41.79
CA THR A 310 -30.15 22.18 -40.60
C THR A 310 -28.65 22.25 -40.33
N SER A 311 -28.24 22.18 -39.07
CA SER A 311 -26.83 22.35 -38.73
C SER A 311 -26.46 21.75 -37.39
N SER A 312 -25.17 21.50 -37.21
CA SER A 312 -24.50 21.15 -35.96
C SER A 312 -23.32 22.07 -35.72
N THR A 313 -23.21 22.57 -34.49
CA THR A 313 -21.98 23.21 -33.97
C THR A 313 -21.31 22.26 -33.00
N PHE A 314 -20.01 22.07 -33.09
CA PHE A 314 -19.24 21.24 -32.17
C PHE A 314 -17.86 21.82 -31.89
N THR A 315 -17.29 21.52 -30.73
CA THR A 315 -15.94 21.94 -30.33
C THR A 315 -15.05 20.72 -30.19
N THR A 316 -13.89 20.73 -30.82
CA THR A 316 -12.89 19.66 -30.68
C THR A 316 -12.26 19.66 -29.28
N ALA A 317 -11.71 18.53 -28.86
CA ALA A 317 -10.97 18.44 -27.61
C ALA A 317 -9.76 19.39 -27.61
N GLY A 318 -9.57 20.13 -26.51
CA GLY A 318 -8.44 21.04 -26.33
C GLY A 318 -7.10 20.32 -26.13
N THR A 319 -6.01 21.09 -26.16
CA THR A 319 -4.68 20.60 -25.79
C THR A 319 -4.62 20.37 -24.28
N THR A 320 -4.20 19.18 -23.86
CA THR A 320 -3.93 18.89 -22.45
C THR A 320 -2.45 18.57 -22.23
N VAL A 321 -1.95 18.95 -21.06
CA VAL A 321 -0.59 18.66 -20.60
C VAL A 321 -0.65 17.90 -19.28
N ALA A 322 0.17 16.87 -19.12
CA ALA A 322 0.25 16.07 -17.90
C ALA A 322 1.68 15.67 -17.61
N LEU A 323 2.03 15.57 -16.33
CA LEU A 323 3.28 14.93 -15.91
C LEU A 323 3.20 13.43 -16.24
N GLU A 324 4.31 12.83 -16.70
CA GLU A 324 4.35 11.37 -16.91
C GLU A 324 4.31 10.63 -15.57
N LYS A 325 4.97 11.19 -14.55
CA LYS A 325 5.05 10.67 -13.18
C LYS A 325 5.06 11.82 -12.18
N ASN A 326 4.46 11.57 -11.01
CA ASN A 326 4.42 12.53 -9.89
C ASN A 326 5.40 12.14 -8.76
N PHE A 327 5.97 10.94 -8.85
CA PHE A 327 7.05 10.45 -8.00
C PHE A 327 8.18 9.93 -8.89
N ILE A 328 9.39 10.40 -8.64
CA ILE A 328 10.58 10.02 -9.39
C ILE A 328 11.72 9.83 -8.40
N LYS A 329 12.43 8.71 -8.51
CA LYS A 329 13.74 8.51 -7.88
C LYS A 329 14.82 8.58 -8.94
N VAL A 330 15.90 9.29 -8.64
CA VAL A 330 17.13 9.31 -9.43
C VAL A 330 18.32 9.11 -8.49
N ASN A 331 19.34 8.36 -8.92
CA ASN A 331 20.59 8.31 -8.17
C ASN A 331 21.38 9.58 -8.45
N GLU A 332 22.09 10.09 -7.46
CA GLU A 332 22.93 11.27 -7.58
C GLU A 332 23.94 11.18 -8.74
N ASN A 333 24.61 10.03 -8.87
CA ASN A 333 25.55 9.75 -9.98
C ASN A 333 24.91 9.48 -11.36
N ALA A 334 23.61 9.72 -11.54
CA ALA A 334 22.94 9.52 -12.83
C ALA A 334 23.36 10.55 -13.89
N GLY A 335 23.90 11.69 -13.47
CA GLY A 335 24.32 12.83 -14.32
C GLY A 335 23.15 13.63 -14.90
N ASN A 336 22.06 13.00 -15.33
CA ASN A 336 20.88 13.70 -15.81
C ASN A 336 19.57 12.89 -15.65
N LEU A 337 18.53 13.55 -15.13
CA LEU A 337 17.16 13.06 -15.13
C LEU A 337 16.41 13.52 -16.39
N ALA A 338 15.84 12.57 -17.14
CA ALA A 338 14.95 12.86 -18.27
C ALA A 338 13.49 13.02 -17.78
N PHE A 339 13.11 14.23 -17.40
CA PHE A 339 11.77 14.55 -16.90
C PHE A 339 10.77 14.73 -18.05
N LYS A 340 9.71 13.89 -18.09
CA LYS A 340 8.79 13.83 -19.23
C LYS A 340 7.41 14.41 -18.94
N ILE A 341 6.89 15.12 -19.93
CA ILE A 341 5.55 15.72 -19.95
C ILE A 341 4.82 15.17 -21.17
N ASN A 342 3.62 14.64 -20.96
CA ASN A 342 2.73 14.11 -21.99
C ASN A 342 1.81 15.21 -22.52
N ILE A 343 1.61 15.25 -23.83
CA ILE A 343 0.77 16.25 -24.50
C ILE A 343 -0.25 15.54 -25.38
N THR A 344 -1.53 15.80 -25.13
CA THR A 344 -2.62 15.27 -25.96
C THR A 344 -3.26 16.39 -26.77
N ASN A 345 -3.62 16.10 -28.03
CA ASN A 345 -4.13 17.08 -29.00
C ASN A 345 -3.23 18.32 -29.12
N PRO A 346 -1.94 18.17 -29.50
CA PRO A 346 -0.99 19.27 -29.47
C PRO A 346 -1.42 20.43 -30.39
N SER A 347 -1.40 21.64 -29.84
CA SER A 347 -1.56 22.89 -30.58
C SER A 347 -0.62 23.96 -30.01
N ALA A 348 -0.49 25.09 -30.70
CA ALA A 348 0.32 26.21 -30.23
C ALA A 348 -0.15 26.69 -28.85
N SER A 349 0.61 26.35 -27.82
CA SER A 349 0.27 26.60 -26.41
C SER A 349 1.54 26.65 -25.55
N THR A 350 1.41 27.11 -24.31
CA THR A 350 2.54 27.17 -23.37
C THR A 350 2.14 26.67 -21.99
N VAL A 351 3.11 26.17 -21.22
CA VAL A 351 2.98 25.86 -19.79
C VAL A 351 4.32 26.16 -19.10
N ASN A 352 4.30 26.68 -17.88
CA ASN A 352 5.51 26.90 -17.11
C ASN A 352 5.87 25.64 -16.30
N LEU A 353 7.14 25.27 -16.30
CA LEU A 353 7.70 24.32 -15.34
C LEU A 353 8.41 25.13 -14.25
N VAL A 354 7.96 24.98 -13.00
CA VAL A 354 8.38 25.79 -11.85
C VAL A 354 8.98 24.88 -10.79
N VAL A 355 10.16 25.23 -10.27
CA VAL A 355 10.79 24.57 -9.11
C VAL A 355 10.23 25.19 -7.83
N LYS A 356 9.81 24.35 -6.88
CA LYS A 356 9.24 24.78 -5.60
C LYS A 356 10.33 24.96 -4.54
N PRO A 357 10.30 26.07 -3.76
CA PRO A 357 11.27 26.29 -2.70
C PRO A 357 10.95 25.47 -1.44
N ALA A 358 11.82 25.57 -0.42
CA ALA A 358 11.56 25.07 0.93
C ALA A 358 10.18 25.53 1.47
N PRO A 359 9.51 24.74 2.34
CA PRO A 359 9.91 23.45 2.89
C PRO A 359 9.61 22.25 1.98
N PHE A 360 9.41 22.48 0.68
CA PHE A 360 9.06 21.44 -0.31
C PHE A 360 10.27 20.96 -1.12
N SER A 361 11.48 21.24 -0.64
CA SER A 361 12.76 20.82 -1.21
C SER A 361 13.79 20.75 -0.09
N THR A 362 14.53 19.65 -0.01
CA THR A 362 15.78 19.55 0.77
C THR A 362 16.99 19.65 -0.13
N ALA A 363 16.87 19.18 -1.39
CA ALA A 363 17.89 19.40 -2.41
C ALA A 363 17.93 20.88 -2.84
N ASP A 364 19.12 21.38 -3.11
CA ASP A 364 19.45 22.73 -3.53
C ASP A 364 20.24 22.78 -4.86
N SER A 365 20.92 23.91 -5.10
CA SER A 365 21.70 24.14 -6.32
C SER A 365 22.99 23.31 -6.42
N ASN A 366 23.41 22.64 -5.34
CA ASN A 366 24.54 21.72 -5.35
C ASN A 366 24.14 20.34 -5.87
N ASP A 367 22.84 19.97 -5.86
CA ASP A 367 22.40 18.60 -6.20
C ASP A 367 21.76 18.51 -7.59
N PHE A 368 21.20 19.63 -8.08
CA PHE A 368 20.62 19.68 -9.41
C PHE A 368 20.66 21.08 -10.03
N THR A 369 20.58 21.14 -11.35
CA THR A 369 20.46 22.42 -12.09
C THR A 369 19.14 22.50 -12.84
N LEU A 370 18.19 23.30 -12.35
CA LEU A 370 16.96 23.61 -13.08
C LEU A 370 16.46 25.00 -12.71
N ALA A 371 16.24 25.85 -13.72
CA ALA A 371 15.55 27.12 -13.56
C ALA A 371 14.10 27.02 -14.06
N ASN A 372 13.24 27.88 -13.53
CA ASN A 372 11.88 28.04 -14.05
C ASN A 372 11.93 28.34 -15.55
N GLN A 373 11.14 27.63 -16.34
CA GLN A 373 11.12 27.79 -17.79
C GLN A 373 9.72 27.64 -18.37
N THR A 374 9.45 28.39 -19.44
CA THR A 374 8.21 28.25 -20.22
C THR A 374 8.43 27.24 -21.34
N ILE A 375 7.63 26.17 -21.32
CA ILE A 375 7.60 25.14 -22.34
C ILE A 375 6.66 25.59 -23.46
N ASN A 376 7.18 25.63 -24.69
CA ASN A 376 6.41 25.97 -25.88
C ASN A 376 5.99 24.69 -26.60
N ILE A 377 4.68 24.49 -26.76
CA ILE A 377 4.10 23.32 -27.41
C ILE A 377 3.75 23.69 -28.84
N SER A 378 4.25 22.92 -29.81
CA SER A 378 3.91 23.07 -31.22
C SER A 378 2.92 21.98 -31.68
N PRO A 379 2.20 22.18 -32.80
CA PRO A 379 1.22 21.20 -33.34
C PRO A 379 1.70 19.78 -33.68
N SER A 380 2.94 19.41 -33.34
CA SER A 380 3.48 18.04 -33.48
C SER A 380 4.08 17.48 -32.19
N THR A 381 4.05 18.24 -31.09
CA THR A 381 4.73 17.89 -29.84
C THR A 381 3.82 16.97 -29.02
N THR A 382 3.95 15.65 -29.17
CA THR A 382 3.16 14.67 -28.40
C THR A 382 3.74 14.40 -27.01
N SER A 383 5.01 14.72 -26.79
CA SER A 383 5.65 14.74 -25.49
C SER A 383 6.79 15.77 -25.47
N TYR A 384 7.16 16.22 -24.28
CA TYR A 384 8.29 17.13 -24.05
C TYR A 384 9.19 16.55 -22.96
N THR A 385 10.51 16.58 -23.14
CA THR A 385 11.48 16.11 -22.16
C THR A 385 12.37 17.25 -21.70
N VAL A 386 12.37 17.51 -20.39
CA VAL A 386 13.30 18.40 -19.72
C VAL A 386 14.43 17.55 -19.17
N ASN A 387 15.65 17.80 -19.64
CA ASN A 387 16.84 17.19 -19.10
C ASN A 387 17.29 18.02 -17.90
N ILE A 388 17.22 17.43 -16.70
CA ILE A 388 17.62 18.04 -15.43
C ILE A 388 18.98 17.43 -15.05
N PRO A 389 20.09 18.18 -15.18
CA PRO A 389 21.38 17.75 -14.65
C PRO A 389 21.27 17.45 -13.16
N ILE A 390 21.72 16.25 -12.77
CA ILE A 390 21.92 15.85 -11.38
C ILE A 390 23.42 15.93 -11.14
N ILE A 391 23.80 16.60 -10.07
CA ILE A 391 25.18 16.84 -9.69
C ILE A 391 25.56 15.73 -8.71
N ASP A 392 26.70 15.11 -8.98
CA ASP A 392 27.31 14.06 -8.15
C ASP A 392 28.50 14.72 -7.46
N ASP A 393 28.44 14.87 -6.14
CA ASP A 393 29.51 15.51 -5.39
C ASP A 393 30.26 14.56 -4.45
N THR A 394 30.72 15.03 -3.28
CA THR A 394 31.44 14.21 -2.28
C THR A 394 31.04 14.61 -0.85
N VAL A 395 30.06 15.49 -0.70
CA VAL A 395 29.61 16.03 0.58
C VAL A 395 28.64 15.02 1.17
N ALA A 396 28.92 14.56 2.39
CA ALA A 396 28.00 13.65 3.06
C ALA A 396 26.76 14.42 3.56
N GLU A 397 25.64 14.28 2.86
CA GLU A 397 24.41 15.02 3.14
C GLU A 397 23.34 14.20 3.87
N GLN A 398 22.23 13.88 3.22
CA GLN A 398 21.21 12.94 3.71
C GLN A 398 21.22 11.69 2.84
N GLN A 399 20.62 10.58 3.28
CA GLN A 399 20.58 9.38 2.44
C GLN A 399 19.69 9.56 1.21
N ALA A 400 18.66 10.39 1.32
CA ALA A 400 17.91 10.89 0.20
C ALA A 400 17.53 12.35 0.43
N GLU A 401 17.53 13.10 -0.65
CA GLU A 401 17.02 14.47 -0.69
C GLU A 401 15.96 14.57 -1.77
N TYR A 402 15.20 15.65 -1.79
CA TYR A 402 14.21 15.84 -2.84
C TYR A 402 14.04 17.29 -3.24
N PHE A 403 13.57 17.50 -4.46
CA PHE A 403 13.03 18.75 -4.95
C PHE A 403 11.69 18.51 -5.65
N VAL A 404 10.90 19.57 -5.78
CA VAL A 404 9.57 19.49 -6.39
C VAL A 404 9.48 20.41 -7.59
N VAL A 405 8.89 19.89 -8.67
CA VAL A 405 8.58 20.65 -9.88
C VAL A 405 7.07 20.65 -10.13
N SER A 406 6.55 21.76 -10.63
CA SER A 406 5.12 21.93 -10.93
C SER A 406 4.87 22.53 -12.31
N LEU A 407 3.83 22.05 -12.98
CA LEU A 407 3.23 22.68 -14.16
C LEU A 407 2.29 23.81 -13.72
N GLU A 408 2.50 25.01 -14.26
CA GLU A 408 1.73 26.20 -13.89
C GLU A 408 1.43 27.10 -15.09
N ASN A 409 0.47 28.02 -14.92
CA ASN A 409 0.16 29.09 -15.87
C ASN A 409 -0.01 28.60 -17.32
N PRO A 410 -0.82 27.55 -17.60
CA PRO A 410 -1.02 27.09 -18.97
C PRO A 410 -1.77 28.14 -19.80
N VAL A 411 -1.34 28.36 -21.04
CA VAL A 411 -1.99 29.24 -22.01
C VAL A 411 -2.27 28.45 -23.28
N GLY A 412 -3.54 28.32 -23.68
CA GLY A 412 -3.94 27.50 -24.83
C GLY A 412 -3.93 25.99 -24.58
N ALA A 413 -3.66 25.57 -23.34
CA ALA A 413 -3.73 24.18 -22.88
C ALA A 413 -4.40 24.11 -21.51
N THR A 414 -4.76 22.90 -21.08
CA THR A 414 -5.20 22.62 -19.70
C THR A 414 -4.27 21.59 -19.07
N ILE A 415 -3.92 21.77 -17.78
CA ILE A 415 -3.19 20.74 -17.04
C ILE A 415 -4.20 19.68 -16.61
N SER A 416 -3.90 18.41 -16.90
CA SER A 416 -4.73 17.26 -16.51
C SER A 416 -3.96 16.37 -15.53
N GLY A 417 -4.65 15.86 -14.50
CA GLY A 417 -4.03 15.10 -13.41
C GLY A 417 -3.33 16.01 -12.40
N ASP A 418 -2.42 15.43 -11.60
CA ASP A 418 -1.62 16.23 -10.67
C ASP A 418 -0.67 17.13 -11.45
N ASN A 419 -0.50 18.35 -10.96
CA ASN A 419 0.35 19.34 -11.57
C ASN A 419 1.76 19.37 -10.98
N SER A 420 2.10 18.50 -10.03
CA SER A 420 3.39 18.52 -9.31
C SER A 420 4.01 17.14 -9.23
N ALA A 421 5.33 17.08 -9.28
CA ALA A 421 6.12 15.86 -9.09
C ALA A 421 7.21 16.08 -8.04
N THR A 422 7.35 15.13 -7.12
CA THR A 422 8.49 15.06 -6.20
C THR A 422 9.58 14.19 -6.82
N VAL A 423 10.78 14.76 -6.96
CA VAL A 423 11.97 14.09 -7.45
C VAL A 423 12.90 13.87 -6.27
N TYR A 424 13.13 12.61 -5.91
CA TYR A 424 14.11 12.23 -4.92
C TYR A 424 15.46 11.96 -5.59
N ILE A 425 16.51 12.54 -5.03
CA ILE A 425 17.90 12.24 -5.32
C ILE A 425 18.38 11.29 -4.23
N ALA A 426 18.75 10.07 -4.62
CA ALA A 426 19.36 9.10 -3.73
C ALA A 426 20.87 9.38 -3.70
N ASP A 427 21.30 10.01 -2.62
CA ASP A 427 22.67 10.37 -2.29
C ASP A 427 23.57 9.14 -2.19
N ASN A 428 24.82 9.30 -2.63
CA ASN A 428 25.81 8.21 -2.60
C ASN A 428 27.04 8.48 -1.73
N ASP A 429 27.06 9.61 -1.01
CA ASP A 429 28.19 10.09 -0.21
C ASP A 429 28.02 9.93 1.30
N LYS A 430 26.82 9.62 1.78
CA LYS A 430 26.53 9.39 3.21
C LYS A 430 26.54 7.89 3.59
N PRO A 431 27.71 7.28 3.92
CA PRO A 431 27.81 5.85 4.22
C PRO A 431 27.04 5.49 5.48
N ALA A 432 26.26 4.40 5.42
CA ALA A 432 25.55 3.86 6.58
C ALA A 432 26.49 3.68 7.79
N PRO A 433 25.99 3.83 9.04
CA PRO A 433 26.80 3.63 10.24
C PRO A 433 27.55 2.30 10.19
N VAL A 434 28.82 2.31 10.61
CA VAL A 434 29.65 1.10 10.61
C VAL A 434 29.85 0.65 12.06
N PRO A 435 29.50 -0.60 12.41
CA PRO A 435 29.69 -1.12 13.75
C PRO A 435 31.19 -1.18 14.07
N SER A 436 31.57 -0.61 15.22
CA SER A 436 32.96 -0.65 15.70
C SER A 436 33.40 -2.03 16.16
N HIS A 437 32.45 -2.92 16.48
CA HIS A 437 32.67 -4.25 17.03
C HIS A 437 33.55 -4.27 18.29
N GLN A 438 33.52 -3.21 19.12
CA GLN A 438 34.21 -3.20 20.42
C GLN A 438 33.77 -4.37 21.33
N ILE A 439 32.48 -4.71 21.25
CA ILE A 439 31.92 -5.99 21.66
C ILE A 439 31.07 -6.54 20.50
N GLN A 440 30.76 -7.83 20.55
CA GLN A 440 29.87 -8.48 19.60
C GLN A 440 28.89 -9.36 20.35
N LEU A 441 27.66 -9.44 19.84
CA LEU A 441 26.64 -10.34 20.35
C LEU A 441 26.64 -11.62 19.52
N ASN A 442 26.97 -12.75 20.15
CA ASN A 442 26.95 -14.07 19.53
C ASN A 442 25.65 -14.76 19.90
N TYR A 443 24.77 -14.96 18.92
CA TYR A 443 23.51 -15.67 19.13
C TYR A 443 23.77 -17.09 19.63
N LEU A 444 23.06 -17.48 20.68
CA LEU A 444 23.12 -18.83 21.26
C LEU A 444 21.91 -19.64 20.84
N LEU A 445 20.72 -19.19 21.23
CA LEU A 445 19.46 -19.89 21.00
C LEU A 445 18.26 -18.97 21.21
N SER A 446 17.11 -19.45 20.76
CA SER A 446 15.76 -19.00 21.09
C SER A 446 15.12 -20.06 21.98
N PHE A 447 14.50 -19.65 23.08
CA PHE A 447 13.88 -20.53 24.06
C PHE A 447 12.42 -20.13 24.26
N ASP A 448 11.49 -21.05 23.95
CA ASP A 448 10.06 -20.93 24.27
C ASP A 448 9.81 -21.55 25.66
N PRO A 449 9.48 -20.75 26.69
CA PRO A 449 9.15 -21.26 28.03
C PRO A 449 7.90 -22.14 28.04
N SER A 450 6.93 -21.87 27.16
CA SER A 450 5.67 -22.62 27.10
C SER A 450 5.83 -24.01 26.48
N GLY A 451 6.80 -24.15 25.57
CA GLY A 451 7.05 -25.36 24.78
C GLY A 451 5.99 -25.67 23.73
N ASN A 452 5.00 -24.78 23.53
CA ASN A 452 3.89 -24.93 22.60
C ASN A 452 3.49 -23.61 21.91
N ASN A 453 4.37 -22.59 21.92
CA ASN A 453 4.19 -21.27 21.30
C ASN A 453 2.86 -20.58 21.69
N ASN A 454 2.52 -20.57 22.97
CA ASN A 454 1.27 -19.94 23.44
C ASN A 454 1.47 -18.86 24.52
N SER A 455 2.71 -18.39 24.69
CA SER A 455 3.11 -17.38 25.67
C SER A 455 3.38 -16.02 25.02
N SER A 456 3.37 -14.94 25.80
CA SER A 456 3.90 -13.61 25.45
C SER A 456 5.05 -13.24 26.39
N THR A 457 6.30 -13.37 25.97
CA THR A 457 7.41 -13.02 26.87
C THR A 457 7.71 -11.53 26.78
N GLU A 458 7.21 -10.76 27.75
CA GLU A 458 7.35 -9.30 27.81
C GLU A 458 8.56 -8.90 28.67
N ILE A 459 8.65 -9.44 29.90
CA ILE A 459 9.69 -9.11 30.88
C ILE A 459 10.52 -10.35 31.23
N VAL A 460 11.84 -10.19 31.31
CA VAL A 460 12.77 -11.21 31.83
C VAL A 460 13.71 -10.62 32.88
N VAL A 461 13.94 -11.35 33.98
CA VAL A 461 14.90 -10.97 35.05
C VAL A 461 15.72 -12.17 35.50
N HIS A 462 16.87 -11.91 36.14
CA HIS A 462 17.84 -12.92 36.53
C HIS A 462 18.23 -12.83 38.01
N ASP A 463 18.26 -13.98 38.70
CA ASP A 463 18.84 -14.09 40.05
C ASP A 463 20.22 -14.78 40.01
N PRO A 464 21.32 -14.03 40.31
CA PRO A 464 22.67 -14.59 40.27
C PRO A 464 22.93 -15.71 41.27
N SER A 465 22.23 -15.73 42.41
CA SER A 465 22.51 -16.71 43.47
C SER A 465 22.01 -18.11 43.13
N THR A 466 20.88 -18.18 42.43
CA THR A 466 20.23 -19.43 42.03
C THR A 466 20.40 -19.77 40.56
N GLN A 467 20.95 -18.84 39.76
CA GLN A 467 21.11 -18.98 38.30
C GLN A 467 19.77 -19.27 37.63
N ARG A 468 18.75 -18.50 38.00
CA ARG A 468 17.40 -18.63 37.48
C ARG A 468 17.02 -17.39 36.69
N LEU A 469 16.35 -17.62 35.56
CA LEU A 469 15.59 -16.59 34.87
C LEU A 469 14.13 -16.65 35.32
N PHE A 470 13.48 -15.50 35.33
CA PHE A 470 12.05 -15.36 35.53
C PHE A 470 11.50 -14.56 34.37
N THR A 471 10.50 -15.09 33.68
CA THR A 471 9.83 -14.40 32.57
C THR A 471 8.33 -14.50 32.74
N ILE A 472 7.61 -13.48 32.27
CA ILE A 472 6.14 -13.43 32.37
C ILE A 472 5.48 -13.83 31.06
N SER A 473 4.17 -14.06 31.16
CA SER A 473 3.25 -14.23 30.02
C SER A 473 1.90 -13.63 30.38
N SER A 474 1.59 -12.46 29.83
CA SER A 474 0.30 -11.78 29.96
C SER A 474 -0.84 -12.57 29.29
N ILE A 475 -0.59 -13.22 28.15
CA ILE A 475 -1.61 -14.03 27.45
C ILE A 475 -2.12 -15.20 28.30
N THR A 476 -1.25 -15.78 29.13
CA THR A 476 -1.58 -16.96 29.95
C THR A 476 -1.65 -16.67 31.45
N ASP A 477 -1.43 -15.43 31.87
CA ASP A 477 -1.34 -15.01 33.28
C ASP A 477 -0.40 -15.89 34.11
N VAL A 478 0.86 -16.06 33.67
CA VAL A 478 1.86 -16.84 34.43
C VAL A 478 3.21 -16.12 34.49
N PHE A 479 4.06 -16.56 35.42
CA PHE A 479 5.51 -16.43 35.24
C PHE A 479 6.19 -17.79 35.31
N ASP A 480 7.23 -17.95 34.50
CA ASP A 480 8.06 -19.14 34.44
C ASP A 480 9.36 -18.94 35.20
N ILE A 481 9.76 -19.97 35.96
CA ILE A 481 11.05 -20.09 36.61
C ILE A 481 11.91 -21.02 35.77
N ILE A 482 13.01 -20.51 35.22
CA ILE A 482 13.85 -21.20 34.24
C ILE A 482 15.24 -21.42 34.83
N ASP A 483 15.77 -22.65 34.70
CA ASP A 483 17.17 -22.95 35.00
C ASP A 483 18.08 -22.32 33.94
N PHE A 484 18.98 -21.44 34.37
CA PHE A 484 19.97 -20.74 33.54
C PHE A 484 21.41 -21.08 33.95
N SER A 485 21.61 -22.12 34.77
CA SER A 485 22.95 -22.59 35.16
C SER A 485 23.79 -23.06 33.97
N ASN A 486 23.14 -23.44 32.85
CA ASN A 486 23.76 -23.64 31.55
C ASN A 486 22.97 -22.86 30.48
N PRO A 487 23.45 -21.65 30.09
CA PRO A 487 22.77 -20.78 29.12
C PRO A 487 22.50 -21.39 27.75
N SER A 488 23.19 -22.48 27.36
CA SER A 488 22.96 -23.16 26.09
C SER A 488 21.84 -24.22 26.14
N ILE A 489 21.35 -24.56 27.33
CA ILE A 489 20.30 -25.57 27.53
C ILE A 489 19.36 -25.12 28.67
N PRO A 490 18.69 -23.96 28.55
CA PRO A 490 17.71 -23.54 29.55
C PRO A 490 16.53 -24.52 29.62
N SER A 491 15.90 -24.61 30.79
CA SER A 491 14.71 -25.45 30.98
C SER A 491 13.79 -24.88 32.05
N VAL A 492 12.47 -25.03 31.87
CA VAL A 492 11.49 -24.58 32.87
C VAL A 492 11.53 -25.50 34.09
N ILE A 493 11.75 -24.91 35.27
CA ILE A 493 11.68 -25.57 36.58
C ILE A 493 10.22 -25.61 37.06
N LYS A 494 9.51 -24.49 36.94
CA LYS A 494 8.14 -24.32 37.45
C LYS A 494 7.46 -23.13 36.77
N THR A 495 6.18 -23.30 36.43
CA THR A 495 5.29 -22.22 36.02
C THR A 495 4.37 -21.85 37.19
N VAL A 496 4.22 -20.57 37.47
CA VAL A 496 3.37 -20.05 38.56
C VAL A 496 2.16 -19.32 37.97
N ASN A 497 0.96 -19.78 38.33
CA ASN A 497 -0.29 -19.16 37.90
C ASN A 497 -0.55 -17.85 38.66
N MET A 498 -0.70 -16.76 37.92
CA MET A 498 -0.93 -15.41 38.43
C MET A 498 -2.40 -14.99 38.42
N ALA A 499 -3.29 -15.72 37.73
CA ALA A 499 -4.73 -15.43 37.69
C ALA A 499 -5.38 -15.31 39.10
N PRO A 500 -5.01 -16.10 40.13
CA PRO A 500 -5.56 -15.93 41.48
C PRO A 500 -5.16 -14.61 42.17
N TYR A 501 -4.15 -13.91 41.64
CA TYR A 501 -3.63 -12.66 42.20
C TYR A 501 -4.07 -11.41 41.42
N GLY A 502 -4.62 -11.59 40.21
CA GLY A 502 -5.14 -10.51 39.37
C GLY A 502 -4.57 -10.48 37.95
N GLY A 503 -3.54 -11.29 37.66
CA GLY A 503 -2.79 -11.28 36.41
C GLY A 503 -1.33 -10.90 36.66
N ILE A 504 -0.58 -10.59 35.61
CA ILE A 504 0.80 -10.12 35.71
C ILE A 504 1.16 -9.20 34.54
N THR A 505 1.89 -8.12 34.85
CA THR A 505 2.38 -7.12 33.89
C THR A 505 3.90 -6.96 33.99
N SER A 506 4.47 -7.16 35.18
CA SER A 506 5.93 -7.09 35.35
C SER A 506 6.42 -7.94 36.52
N ILE A 507 7.71 -8.26 36.48
CA ILE A 507 8.39 -9.08 37.48
C ILE A 507 9.79 -8.53 37.77
N ALA A 508 10.18 -8.55 39.04
CA ALA A 508 11.54 -8.24 39.48
C ALA A 508 12.01 -9.25 40.52
N VAL A 509 13.33 -9.42 40.62
CA VAL A 509 13.94 -10.33 41.59
C VAL A 509 15.13 -9.67 42.28
N LYS A 510 15.20 -9.84 43.61
CA LYS A 510 16.35 -9.40 44.41
C LYS A 510 16.45 -10.16 45.72
N ASN A 511 17.67 -10.56 46.09
CA ASN A 511 17.97 -11.20 47.37
C ASN A 511 17.06 -12.41 47.68
N GLY A 512 16.75 -13.23 46.65
CA GLY A 512 15.90 -14.42 46.80
C GLY A 512 14.40 -14.14 46.92
N ILE A 513 13.96 -12.90 46.70
CA ILE A 513 12.55 -12.48 46.69
C ILE A 513 12.16 -12.05 45.28
N ILE A 514 10.99 -12.51 44.85
CA ILE A 514 10.35 -12.09 43.61
C ILE A 514 9.23 -11.10 43.98
N ALA A 515 9.13 -10.00 43.24
CA ALA A 515 7.99 -9.09 43.28
C ALA A 515 7.35 -9.06 41.88
N ALA A 516 6.04 -9.28 41.81
CA ALA A 516 5.26 -9.21 40.58
C ALA A 516 4.25 -8.06 40.68
N ALA A 517 4.22 -7.21 39.66
CA ALA A 517 3.14 -6.27 39.44
C ALA A 517 1.92 -7.05 38.94
N SER A 518 0.78 -6.87 39.60
CA SER A 518 -0.43 -7.62 39.33
C SER A 518 -1.59 -6.65 39.22
N PRO A 519 -2.16 -6.45 38.02
CA PRO A 519 -3.33 -5.61 37.85
C PRO A 519 -4.53 -6.18 38.59
N ASN A 520 -5.57 -5.35 38.72
CA ASN A 520 -6.88 -5.82 39.14
C ASN A 520 -7.61 -6.39 37.92
N THR A 521 -8.56 -7.31 38.15
CA THR A 521 -9.42 -7.83 37.07
C THR A 521 -10.21 -6.72 36.37
N ASP A 522 -10.52 -5.64 37.08
CA ASP A 522 -10.93 -4.35 36.48
C ASP A 522 -9.71 -3.41 36.49
N PRO A 523 -9.01 -3.20 35.35
CA PRO A 523 -7.75 -2.46 35.30
C PRO A 523 -7.81 -1.04 35.87
N GLN A 524 -9.00 -0.42 35.83
CA GLN A 524 -9.21 0.92 36.39
C GLN A 524 -9.28 0.96 37.92
N GLN A 525 -9.30 -0.19 38.60
CA GLN A 525 -9.20 -0.30 40.05
C GLN A 525 -7.76 -0.53 40.51
N ASN A 526 -7.50 -0.21 41.77
CA ASN A 526 -6.20 -0.48 42.40
C ASN A 526 -5.79 -1.96 42.26
N GLY A 527 -4.58 -2.16 41.73
CA GLY A 527 -3.91 -3.45 41.62
C GLY A 527 -3.09 -3.79 42.88
N SER A 528 -2.11 -4.66 42.70
CA SER A 528 -1.27 -5.12 43.80
C SER A 528 0.17 -5.43 43.37
N VAL A 529 1.07 -5.44 44.35
CA VAL A 529 2.37 -6.10 44.22
C VAL A 529 2.33 -7.39 45.03
N VAL A 530 2.68 -8.49 44.38
CA VAL A 530 2.65 -9.84 44.95
C VAL A 530 4.08 -10.33 45.13
N PHE A 531 4.41 -10.77 46.34
CA PHE A 531 5.74 -11.26 46.71
C PHE A 531 5.76 -12.78 46.78
N PHE A 532 6.78 -13.37 46.16
CA PHE A 532 7.07 -14.79 46.20
C PHE A 532 8.49 -15.05 46.69
N ASP A 533 8.74 -16.24 47.22
CA ASP A 533 10.11 -16.74 47.37
C ASP A 533 10.71 -17.11 46.00
N ILE A 534 12.01 -17.40 45.96
CA ILE A 534 12.72 -17.75 44.73
C ILE A 534 12.21 -19.03 44.02
N ASN A 535 11.37 -19.83 44.69
CA ASN A 535 10.74 -21.04 44.15
C ASN A 535 9.28 -20.79 43.71
N GLY A 536 8.83 -19.53 43.71
CA GLY A 536 7.48 -19.15 43.32
C GLY A 536 6.42 -19.57 44.34
N ASN A 537 6.77 -19.62 45.63
CA ASN A 537 5.78 -19.79 46.70
C ASN A 537 5.35 -18.41 47.21
N PHE A 538 4.04 -18.20 47.30
CA PHE A 538 3.47 -16.94 47.76
C PHE A 538 3.93 -16.58 49.18
N LEU A 539 4.27 -15.31 49.40
CA LEU A 539 4.67 -14.75 50.69
C LEU A 539 3.66 -13.70 51.17
N LYS A 540 3.45 -12.65 50.38
CA LYS A 540 2.59 -11.51 50.70
C LYS A 540 2.05 -10.81 49.47
N GLN A 541 1.00 -10.02 49.67
CA GLN A 541 0.41 -9.13 48.68
C GLN A 541 0.01 -7.84 49.36
N VAL A 542 0.25 -6.71 48.71
CA VAL A 542 -0.16 -5.37 49.16
C VAL A 542 -0.78 -4.61 48.01
N THR A 543 -1.76 -3.76 48.30
CA THR A 543 -2.48 -2.96 47.30
C THR A 543 -1.64 -1.74 46.90
N VAL A 544 -1.61 -1.44 45.60
CA VAL A 544 -0.93 -0.27 44.99
C VAL A 544 -1.91 0.52 44.12
N GLY A 545 -1.44 1.36 43.20
CA GLY A 545 -2.29 2.14 42.29
C GLY A 545 -3.01 1.29 41.24
N ALA A 546 -3.81 1.92 40.38
CA ALA A 546 -4.50 1.26 39.27
C ALA A 546 -3.51 0.89 38.16
N LEU A 547 -3.69 -0.30 37.58
CA LEU A 547 -2.80 -0.87 36.54
C LEU A 547 -1.29 -0.72 36.87
N PRO A 548 -0.78 -1.39 37.93
CA PRO A 548 0.66 -1.45 38.16
C PRO A 548 1.29 -2.13 36.94
N ASP A 549 2.06 -1.38 36.18
CA ASP A 549 2.63 -1.83 34.93
C ASP A 549 4.03 -2.41 35.19
N MET A 550 4.97 -1.55 35.62
CA MET A 550 6.34 -1.96 35.95
C MET A 550 6.58 -2.11 37.47
N VAL A 551 7.46 -3.04 37.85
CA VAL A 551 7.97 -3.19 39.23
C VAL A 551 9.49 -3.37 39.28
N THR A 552 10.15 -2.73 40.24
CA THR A 552 11.60 -2.91 40.46
C THR A 552 12.02 -2.74 41.92
N PHE A 553 13.18 -3.29 42.27
CA PHE A 553 13.78 -3.15 43.60
C PHE A 553 14.81 -2.02 43.64
N SER A 554 14.89 -1.30 44.77
CA SER A 554 16.00 -0.37 45.01
C SER A 554 17.36 -1.12 45.03
N PRO A 555 18.47 -0.48 44.60
CA PRO A 555 19.80 -1.09 44.63
C PRO A 555 20.24 -1.65 45.99
N ASP A 556 19.82 -1.05 47.10
CA ASP A 556 20.07 -1.54 48.47
C ASP A 556 19.13 -2.69 48.91
N GLY A 557 18.09 -3.00 48.14
CA GLY A 557 17.10 -4.04 48.45
C GLY A 557 16.14 -3.72 49.58
N THR A 558 16.02 -2.44 49.97
CA THR A 558 15.12 -2.02 51.07
C THR A 558 13.74 -1.56 50.62
N LYS A 559 13.54 -1.30 49.32
CA LYS A 559 12.27 -0.83 48.76
C LYS A 559 11.92 -1.54 47.47
N VAL A 560 10.62 -1.65 47.20
CA VAL A 560 10.06 -1.98 45.88
C VAL A 560 9.29 -0.76 45.38
N ILE A 561 9.49 -0.40 44.12
CA ILE A 561 8.82 0.72 43.46
C ILE A 561 8.02 0.13 42.30
N THR A 562 6.79 0.62 42.13
CA THR A 562 5.96 0.30 40.97
C THR A 562 5.38 1.58 40.38
N ALA A 563 5.46 1.67 39.06
CA ALA A 563 4.73 2.64 38.27
C ALA A 563 3.33 2.05 38.01
N ASN A 564 2.30 2.83 38.34
CA ASN A 564 0.92 2.43 38.12
C ASN A 564 0.34 3.40 37.11
N GLU A 565 0.07 2.88 35.93
CA GLU A 565 -0.23 3.62 34.72
C GLU A 565 -1.50 4.46 34.89
N GLY A 566 -2.55 3.85 35.46
CA GLY A 566 -3.83 4.52 35.59
C GLY A 566 -4.54 4.69 34.24
N GLU A 567 -4.30 3.80 33.28
CA GLU A 567 -4.91 3.83 31.95
C GLU A 567 -6.46 3.91 32.04
N PRO A 568 -7.10 4.79 31.25
CA PRO A 568 -8.55 4.85 31.13
C PRO A 568 -9.13 3.56 30.54
N ASN A 569 -10.42 3.32 30.77
CA ASN A 569 -11.11 2.23 30.07
C ASN A 569 -11.29 2.56 28.57
N ASP A 570 -11.50 1.54 27.73
CA ASP A 570 -11.69 1.69 26.27
C ASP A 570 -12.63 2.82 25.84
N ALA A 571 -13.74 3.02 26.57
CA ALA A 571 -14.75 4.03 26.27
C ALA A 571 -14.37 5.44 26.78
N TYR A 572 -13.25 5.57 27.48
CA TYR A 572 -12.74 6.79 28.11
C TYR A 572 -13.71 7.43 29.11
N THR A 573 -14.53 6.61 29.76
CA THR A 573 -15.56 7.00 30.75
C THR A 573 -15.07 6.92 32.19
N ILE A 574 -14.07 6.08 32.46
CA ILE A 574 -13.40 5.92 33.74
C ILE A 574 -11.91 6.09 33.44
N ASP A 575 -11.32 7.12 34.04
CA ASP A 575 -9.95 7.59 33.81
C ASP A 575 -9.31 7.79 35.19
N PRO A 576 -8.70 6.75 35.79
CA PRO A 576 -8.04 6.87 37.09
C PRO A 576 -6.81 7.79 37.01
N GLU A 577 -6.26 8.17 38.16
CA GLU A 577 -5.00 8.92 38.17
C GLU A 577 -3.81 7.95 38.11
N GLY A 578 -2.84 8.24 37.25
CA GLY A 578 -1.54 7.58 37.29
C GLY A 578 -0.82 7.88 38.60
N THR A 579 -0.12 6.89 39.15
CA THR A 579 0.53 7.01 40.47
C THR A 579 1.82 6.20 40.55
N ILE A 580 2.65 6.47 41.57
CA ILE A 580 3.86 5.68 41.84
C ILE A 580 3.78 5.15 43.28
N SER A 581 3.89 3.85 43.47
CA SER A 581 3.87 3.24 44.82
C SER A 581 5.26 2.82 45.27
N ILE A 582 5.62 3.17 46.50
CA ILE A 582 6.87 2.80 47.16
C ILE A 582 6.53 1.90 48.35
N ILE A 583 7.06 0.69 48.35
CA ILE A 583 6.85 -0.33 49.37
C ILE A 583 8.14 -0.49 50.18
N ASP A 584 8.10 -0.16 51.47
CA ASP A 584 9.23 -0.36 52.37
C ASP A 584 9.30 -1.82 52.84
N ILE A 585 10.34 -2.52 52.40
CA ILE A 585 10.57 -3.94 52.73
C ILE A 585 11.77 -4.13 53.68
N SER A 586 12.29 -3.06 54.28
CA SER A 586 13.44 -3.13 55.20
C SER A 586 13.20 -4.00 56.43
N GLY A 587 11.94 -4.15 56.86
CA GLY A 587 11.50 -5.05 57.94
C GLY A 587 11.33 -6.52 57.52
N GLY A 588 11.59 -6.86 56.25
CA GLY A 588 11.39 -8.17 55.65
C GLY A 588 9.94 -8.44 55.21
N ILE A 589 9.78 -9.26 54.16
CA ILE A 589 8.48 -9.55 53.51
C ILE A 589 7.46 -10.17 54.48
N GLY A 590 7.91 -11.02 55.41
CA GLY A 590 7.01 -11.67 56.38
C GLY A 590 6.27 -10.69 57.31
N ASN A 591 6.86 -9.50 57.54
CA ASN A 591 6.28 -8.44 58.38
C ASN A 591 5.55 -7.37 57.55
N LEU A 592 5.47 -7.54 56.23
CA LEU A 592 4.88 -6.55 55.34
C LEU A 592 3.38 -6.39 55.59
N THR A 593 2.95 -5.15 55.71
CA THR A 593 1.55 -4.74 55.84
C THR A 593 1.25 -3.58 54.89
N GLN A 594 -0.03 -3.24 54.73
CA GLN A 594 -0.43 -2.10 53.91
C GLN A 594 0.18 -0.76 54.40
N SER A 595 0.51 -0.64 55.68
CA SER A 595 1.14 0.57 56.24
C SER A 595 2.56 0.83 55.70
N ASN A 596 3.18 -0.17 55.07
CA ASN A 596 4.49 -0.05 54.44
C ASN A 596 4.43 0.54 53.03
N VAL A 597 3.23 0.67 52.45
CA VAL A 597 3.03 1.22 51.10
C VAL A 597 2.80 2.73 51.20
N THR A 598 3.49 3.49 50.34
CA THR A 598 3.26 4.92 50.14
C THR A 598 2.99 5.15 48.65
N THR A 599 1.78 5.57 48.30
CA THR A 599 1.39 5.90 46.91
C THR A 599 1.46 7.40 46.70
N LEU A 600 2.19 7.81 45.67
CA LEU A 600 2.42 9.19 45.26
C LEU A 600 1.51 9.52 44.09
N ASN A 601 0.86 10.69 44.12
CA ASN A 601 0.02 11.20 43.04
C ASN A 601 0.60 12.49 42.45
N PHE A 602 0.07 12.90 41.30
CA PHE A 602 0.55 14.06 40.56
C PHE A 602 -0.27 15.35 40.80
N ASN A 603 -1.21 15.38 41.75
CA ASN A 603 -2.16 16.49 41.88
C ASN A 603 -1.49 17.87 42.05
N SER A 604 -0.30 17.92 42.66
CA SER A 604 0.46 19.16 42.81
C SER A 604 0.92 19.79 41.48
N PHE A 605 0.90 19.03 40.39
CA PHE A 605 1.28 19.45 39.04
C PHE A 605 0.07 19.84 38.16
N ASP A 606 -1.17 19.56 38.57
CA ASP A 606 -2.39 19.89 37.80
C ASP A 606 -2.50 21.39 37.47
N THR A 607 -1.94 22.24 38.32
CA THR A 607 -1.92 23.70 38.12
C THR A 607 -0.78 24.20 37.22
N GLN A 608 0.12 23.30 36.80
CA GLN A 608 1.37 23.63 36.10
C GLN A 608 1.36 23.25 34.61
N VAL A 609 0.20 22.82 34.07
CA VAL A 609 0.05 22.34 32.68
C VAL A 609 0.76 23.25 31.68
N ALA A 610 0.50 24.55 31.69
CA ALA A 610 1.09 25.48 30.72
C ALA A 610 2.63 25.57 30.82
N ALA A 611 3.19 25.49 32.03
CA ALA A 611 4.64 25.50 32.22
C ALA A 611 5.27 24.19 31.77
N LEU A 612 4.60 23.06 32.01
CA LEU A 612 5.07 21.74 31.63
C LEU A 612 4.97 21.51 30.10
N THR A 613 3.86 21.89 29.47
CA THR A 613 3.72 21.76 28.00
C THR A 613 4.72 22.63 27.25
N ALA A 614 5.13 23.77 27.81
CA ALA A 614 6.22 24.59 27.26
C ALA A 614 7.60 23.88 27.26
N THR A 615 7.78 22.83 28.07
CA THR A 615 8.99 21.97 28.03
C THR A 615 8.90 20.85 26.99
N GLY A 616 7.76 20.72 26.30
CA GLY A 616 7.47 19.64 25.36
C GLY A 616 6.76 18.43 26.00
N LEU A 617 6.25 18.56 27.23
CA LEU A 617 5.32 17.58 27.79
C LEU A 617 4.02 17.60 26.97
N ARG A 618 3.43 16.42 26.74
CA ARG A 618 2.14 16.26 26.09
C ARG A 618 1.05 16.14 27.14
N LYS A 619 0.05 17.02 27.03
CA LYS A 619 -1.27 16.80 27.62
C LYS A 619 -2.20 16.43 26.47
N VAL A 620 -2.62 15.17 26.41
CA VAL A 620 -3.30 14.58 25.25
C VAL A 620 -4.81 14.85 25.33
N ARG A 621 -5.42 14.61 26.49
CA ARG A 621 -6.85 14.90 26.68
C ARG A 621 -7.07 16.28 27.28
N THR A 622 -8.05 17.00 26.72
CA THR A 622 -8.44 18.33 27.21
C THR A 622 -9.41 18.28 28.39
N ASN A 623 -10.15 17.18 28.56
CA ASN A 623 -11.30 17.09 29.47
C ASN A 623 -11.01 16.32 30.77
N ASN A 624 -9.75 15.96 31.03
CA ASN A 624 -9.26 15.35 32.27
C ASN A 624 -8.21 16.24 32.95
N THR A 625 -7.89 15.98 34.22
CA THR A 625 -6.77 16.65 34.91
C THR A 625 -5.44 16.26 34.28
N LEU A 626 -4.33 16.89 34.68
CA LEU A 626 -3.02 16.39 34.26
C LEU A 626 -2.74 15.03 34.92
N SER A 627 -3.09 14.88 36.19
CA SER A 627 -2.86 13.65 36.96
C SER A 627 -3.57 12.42 36.39
N GLN A 628 -4.73 12.59 35.76
CA GLN A 628 -5.42 11.52 35.02
C GLN A 628 -4.78 11.25 33.66
N ASP A 629 -4.17 12.25 33.04
CA ASP A 629 -3.57 12.10 31.71
C ASP A 629 -2.16 11.50 31.76
N LEU A 630 -1.49 11.63 32.92
CA LEU A 630 -0.14 11.12 33.16
C LEU A 630 -0.16 9.63 33.44
N GLU A 631 0.53 8.85 32.61
CA GLU A 631 0.61 7.39 32.68
C GLU A 631 2.06 6.96 32.98
N PRO A 632 2.40 6.66 34.25
CA PRO A 632 3.73 6.15 34.61
C PRO A 632 3.94 4.71 34.18
N GLU A 633 5.09 4.45 33.57
CA GLU A 633 5.36 3.17 32.92
C GLU A 633 6.67 2.54 33.43
N TYR A 634 7.85 2.99 32.99
CA TYR A 634 9.14 2.42 33.44
C TYR A 634 9.81 3.18 34.58
N VAL A 635 10.41 2.44 35.53
CA VAL A 635 11.15 2.99 36.68
C VAL A 635 12.64 2.65 36.60
N THR A 636 13.53 3.65 36.75
CA THR A 636 14.96 3.43 37.00
C THR A 636 15.42 4.12 38.28
N ILE A 637 16.31 3.47 39.04
CA ILE A 637 16.72 3.92 40.38
C ILE A 637 18.21 4.17 40.43
N SER A 638 18.60 5.34 40.95
CA SER A 638 19.99 5.72 41.19
C SER A 638 20.71 4.72 42.09
N ALA A 639 22.00 4.48 41.81
CA ALA A 639 22.81 3.45 42.49
C ALA A 639 22.87 3.60 44.02
N ASP A 640 22.67 4.80 44.57
CA ASP A 640 22.64 5.07 46.02
C ASP A 640 21.26 4.87 46.66
N SER A 641 20.26 4.45 45.88
CA SER A 641 18.87 4.21 46.30
C SER A 641 18.13 5.45 46.83
N GLN A 642 18.59 6.67 46.50
CA GLN A 642 17.97 7.91 46.99
C GLN A 642 16.99 8.56 46.01
N LYS A 643 17.21 8.39 44.70
CA LYS A 643 16.40 8.98 43.65
C LYS A 643 15.93 7.90 42.65
N ALA A 644 14.71 8.07 42.14
CA ALA A 644 14.21 7.33 40.99
C ALA A 644 13.75 8.30 39.89
N TRP A 645 13.76 7.81 38.65
CA TRP A 645 13.18 8.46 37.49
C TRP A 645 12.16 7.51 36.88
N VAL A 646 11.03 8.07 36.47
CA VAL A 646 9.90 7.31 35.91
C VAL A 646 9.47 7.93 34.60
N THR A 647 9.35 7.12 33.55
CA THR A 647 8.81 7.58 32.27
C THR A 647 7.31 7.80 32.36
N LEU A 648 6.86 8.82 31.65
CA LEU A 648 5.46 9.15 31.42
C LEU A 648 5.32 9.16 29.89
N GLN A 649 5.24 7.96 29.30
CA GLN A 649 5.57 7.72 27.89
C GLN A 649 4.68 8.55 26.96
N GLU A 650 3.36 8.36 27.03
CA GLU A 650 2.34 9.05 26.23
C GLU A 650 2.42 10.57 26.46
N ASN A 651 2.95 11.00 27.61
CA ASN A 651 3.11 12.40 27.95
C ASN A 651 4.46 12.98 27.54
N ASN A 652 5.36 12.19 26.92
CA ASN A 652 6.71 12.60 26.52
C ASN A 652 7.48 13.27 27.67
N ALA A 653 7.46 12.66 28.85
CA ALA A 653 7.99 13.28 30.06
C ALA A 653 8.66 12.28 31.01
N ILE A 654 9.41 12.82 31.97
CA ILE A 654 10.03 12.07 33.07
C ILE A 654 9.58 12.69 34.40
N ALA A 655 9.17 11.85 35.35
CA ALA A 655 8.99 12.20 36.75
C ALA A 655 10.26 11.89 37.55
N GLU A 656 10.63 12.79 38.46
CA GLU A 656 11.70 12.58 39.43
C GLU A 656 11.14 12.34 40.83
N ILE A 657 11.64 11.30 41.51
CA ILE A 657 11.15 10.87 42.81
C ILE A 657 12.31 10.86 43.80
N ASN A 658 12.11 11.51 44.94
CA ASN A 658 12.99 11.36 46.10
C ASN A 658 12.49 10.18 46.95
N LEU A 659 13.28 9.11 47.01
CA LEU A 659 12.94 7.87 47.71
C LEU A 659 13.13 7.95 49.24
N VAL A 660 13.81 9.00 49.73
CA VAL A 660 13.99 9.25 51.16
C VAL A 660 12.77 9.97 51.73
N THR A 661 12.36 11.07 51.09
CA THR A 661 11.18 11.85 51.50
C THR A 661 9.88 11.24 50.98
N LYS A 662 9.95 10.30 50.03
CA LYS A 662 8.81 9.69 49.33
C LYS A 662 7.92 10.76 48.70
N THR A 663 8.51 11.56 47.82
CA THR A 663 7.82 12.67 47.12
C THR A 663 8.27 12.75 45.67
N ILE A 664 7.34 13.09 44.77
CA ILE A 664 7.67 13.50 43.41
C ILE A 664 8.24 14.93 43.48
N THR A 665 9.51 15.11 43.09
CA THR A 665 10.23 16.39 43.19
C THR A 665 10.08 17.25 41.94
N GLY A 666 9.68 16.65 40.81
CA GLY A 666 9.37 17.39 39.59
C GLY A 666 9.01 16.49 38.42
N ILE A 667 8.43 17.11 37.39
CA ILE A 667 8.19 16.52 36.08
C ILE A 667 8.82 17.46 35.05
N TRP A 668 9.36 16.91 33.96
CA TRP A 668 9.76 17.70 32.80
C TRP A 668 9.49 16.95 31.50
N GLY A 669 9.11 17.69 30.46
CA GLY A 669 8.97 17.18 29.11
C GLY A 669 10.32 17.03 28.42
N LEU A 670 10.37 16.13 27.44
CA LEU A 670 11.59 15.83 26.68
C LEU A 670 11.80 16.71 25.45
N GLY A 671 10.88 17.62 25.15
CA GLY A 671 10.91 18.42 23.92
C GLY A 671 10.48 17.63 22.69
N LYS A 672 10.87 18.13 21.50
CA LYS A 672 10.61 17.50 20.20
C LYS A 672 11.90 17.45 19.39
N LYS A 673 12.09 16.38 18.63
CA LYS A 673 13.12 16.25 17.60
C LYS A 673 12.66 16.93 16.31
N ASP A 674 13.53 17.78 15.76
CA ASP A 674 13.28 18.44 14.48
C ASP A 674 13.70 17.55 13.32
N MET A 675 12.73 16.96 12.62
CA MET A 675 12.98 16.03 11.52
C MET A 675 13.31 16.74 10.19
N SER A 676 13.40 18.08 10.20
CA SER A 676 13.81 18.85 9.02
C SER A 676 15.33 19.09 8.95
N ILE A 677 16.06 18.74 10.01
CA ILE A 677 17.51 19.01 10.13
C ILE A 677 18.32 17.77 9.69
N PRO A 678 19.42 17.95 8.93
CA PRO A 678 20.30 16.86 8.53
C PRO A 678 20.71 15.94 9.70
N GLY A 679 20.63 14.63 9.47
CA GLY A 679 20.89 13.59 10.48
C GLY A 679 19.65 13.09 11.22
N ASN A 680 18.50 13.76 11.04
CA ASN A 680 17.19 13.32 11.56
C ASN A 680 16.24 12.81 10.46
N GLY A 681 16.80 12.39 9.33
CA GLY A 681 16.00 11.89 8.21
C GLY A 681 15.26 10.60 8.56
N PHE A 682 14.17 10.33 7.83
CA PHE A 682 13.40 9.11 8.01
C PHE A 682 12.69 8.72 6.71
N ASP A 683 12.45 7.42 6.52
CA ASP A 683 11.60 6.95 5.44
C ASP A 683 10.12 7.10 5.84
N ALA A 684 9.43 8.05 5.20
CA ALA A 684 8.14 8.55 5.65
C ALA A 684 6.91 7.90 4.98
N SER A 685 7.09 7.28 3.81
CA SER A 685 6.00 6.70 3.02
C SER A 685 6.15 5.20 2.90
N ASP A 686 5.07 4.44 3.05
CA ASP A 686 4.99 3.02 2.73
C ASP A 686 4.49 2.75 1.30
N SER A 687 4.26 3.79 0.49
CA SER A 687 3.50 3.67 -0.78
C SER A 687 4.26 4.02 -2.06
N ASN A 688 5.51 4.45 -1.95
CA ASN A 688 6.35 4.82 -3.11
C ASN A 688 7.26 3.68 -3.62
N GLY A 689 7.34 2.56 -2.89
CA GLY A 689 8.13 1.38 -3.26
C GLY A 689 9.66 1.50 -3.10
N GLU A 690 10.16 2.62 -2.57
CA GLU A 690 11.60 2.91 -2.47
C GLU A 690 11.97 3.28 -1.02
N VAL A 691 13.13 2.87 -0.51
CA VAL A 691 13.62 3.33 0.81
C VAL A 691 14.30 4.69 0.64
N LEU A 692 13.67 5.74 1.15
CA LEU A 692 14.07 7.14 0.97
C LEU A 692 14.06 7.86 2.32
N ILE A 693 15.18 7.82 3.02
CA ILE A 693 15.40 8.46 4.32
C ILE A 693 15.76 9.92 4.07
N ALA A 694 14.73 10.77 4.11
CA ALA A 694 14.81 12.19 3.83
C ALA A 694 14.35 13.03 5.02
N ASN A 695 14.69 14.32 5.01
CA ASN A 695 14.22 15.28 6.01
C ASN A 695 12.87 15.89 5.62
N TRP A 696 12.01 16.10 6.60
CA TRP A 696 10.65 16.62 6.40
C TRP A 696 10.33 17.69 7.44
N PRO A 697 9.41 18.64 7.16
CA PRO A 697 8.97 19.65 8.12
C PRO A 697 8.05 19.06 9.21
N VAL A 698 8.53 18.02 9.90
CA VAL A 698 7.86 17.26 10.96
C VAL A 698 8.61 17.48 12.27
N LYS A 699 7.87 17.58 13.38
CA LYS A 699 8.45 17.53 14.73
C LYS A 699 8.00 16.24 15.40
N ALA A 700 8.94 15.42 15.83
CA ALA A 700 8.65 14.15 16.51
C ALA A 700 8.84 14.30 18.02
N TYR A 701 7.84 13.91 18.81
CA TYR A 701 8.04 13.70 20.24
C TYR A 701 8.91 12.45 20.47
N TYR A 702 9.70 12.45 21.55
CA TYR A 702 10.55 11.30 21.88
C TYR A 702 9.71 10.13 22.40
N VAL A 703 8.76 10.39 23.31
CA VAL A 703 7.79 9.42 23.85
C VAL A 703 8.54 8.20 24.42
N PRO A 704 9.16 8.38 25.60
CA PRO A 704 10.15 7.44 26.12
C PRO A 704 9.46 6.23 26.77
N ASP A 705 9.71 5.04 26.24
CA ASP A 705 9.34 3.76 26.86
C ASP A 705 10.43 3.38 27.91
N ALA A 706 11.28 2.38 27.63
CA ALA A 706 12.20 1.91 28.65
C ALA A 706 13.29 2.95 28.98
N VAL A 707 13.57 3.08 30.28
CA VAL A 707 14.59 4.01 30.81
C VAL A 707 15.63 3.29 31.66
N GLN A 708 16.90 3.67 31.48
CA GLN A 708 17.99 3.30 32.38
C GLN A 708 18.76 4.53 32.84
N ASN A 709 19.40 4.45 34.01
CA ASN A 709 20.28 5.51 34.50
C ASN A 709 21.70 5.02 34.72
N TYR A 710 22.64 5.95 34.58
CA TYR A 710 24.04 5.75 34.94
C TYR A 710 24.67 7.08 35.35
N LYS A 711 25.83 7.00 36.01
CA LYS A 711 26.49 8.17 36.59
C LYS A 711 27.93 8.26 36.11
N ILE A 712 28.32 9.45 35.65
CA ILE A 712 29.72 9.77 35.31
C ILE A 712 30.17 10.90 36.24
N GLY A 713 31.17 10.60 37.07
CA GLY A 713 31.57 11.51 38.14
C GLY A 713 30.40 11.82 39.08
N ASN A 714 29.97 13.08 39.11
CA ASN A 714 28.84 13.53 39.92
C ASN A 714 27.54 13.75 39.13
N THR A 715 27.56 13.55 37.82
CA THR A 715 26.43 13.85 36.94
C THR A 715 25.64 12.59 36.64
N ASN A 716 24.32 12.68 36.81
CA ASN A 716 23.40 11.60 36.48
C ASN A 716 22.94 11.74 35.03
N TYR A 717 22.89 10.62 34.33
CA TYR A 717 22.37 10.51 32.98
C TYR A 717 21.25 9.48 32.94
N ILE A 718 20.26 9.73 32.12
CA ILE A 718 19.25 8.74 31.74
C ILE A 718 19.33 8.48 30.25
N ILE A 719 19.08 7.25 29.85
CA ILE A 719 18.92 6.81 28.47
C ILE A 719 17.49 6.33 28.29
N THR A 720 16.86 6.71 27.18
CA THR A 720 15.49 6.32 26.84
C THR A 720 15.46 5.69 25.45
N ALA A 721 14.65 4.65 25.29
CA ALA A 721 14.17 4.22 23.99
C ALA A 721 13.01 5.14 23.57
N ASN A 722 13.10 5.75 22.38
CA ASN A 722 12.12 6.72 21.91
C ASN A 722 11.11 6.03 20.99
N GLU A 723 10.26 5.18 21.56
CA GLU A 723 9.36 4.28 20.84
C GLU A 723 8.30 5.06 20.05
N GLY A 724 7.45 5.80 20.77
CA GLY A 724 6.41 6.61 20.13
C GLY A 724 4.97 6.27 20.42
N ASP A 725 4.61 5.57 21.50
CA ASP A 725 3.23 5.13 21.64
C ASP A 725 2.16 6.25 21.69
N GLU A 726 0.98 5.89 21.19
CA GLU A 726 -0.14 6.80 20.91
C GLU A 726 -1.34 6.44 21.78
N LYS A 727 -2.08 7.43 22.31
CA LYS A 727 -3.38 7.15 22.93
C LYS A 727 -4.44 6.83 21.87
N ASP A 728 -4.64 5.54 21.60
CA ASP A 728 -5.56 5.01 20.58
C ASP A 728 -6.53 3.97 21.15
N LEU A 729 -7.56 4.45 21.84
CA LEU A 729 -8.64 3.66 22.44
C LEU A 729 -9.95 3.82 21.64
N SER A 730 -10.89 2.89 21.83
CA SER A 730 -12.18 2.92 21.10
C SER A 730 -12.98 4.23 21.31
N GLY A 731 -12.89 4.83 22.50
CA GLY A 731 -13.56 6.08 22.87
C GLY A 731 -12.75 7.34 22.57
N PHE A 732 -11.46 7.22 22.24
CA PHE A 732 -10.58 8.34 21.90
C PHE A 732 -9.36 7.85 21.13
N SER A 733 -9.13 8.44 19.96
CA SER A 733 -7.95 8.18 19.15
C SER A 733 -7.32 9.51 18.77
N GLU A 734 -6.06 9.71 19.11
CA GLU A 734 -5.29 10.83 18.58
C GLU A 734 -4.70 10.54 17.20
N ARG A 735 -4.68 9.26 16.78
CA ARG A 735 -4.07 8.79 15.55
C ARG A 735 -4.73 9.42 14.33
N THR A 736 -3.94 10.11 13.51
CA THR A 736 -4.37 10.56 12.19
C THR A 736 -3.20 10.49 11.20
N THR A 737 -3.40 11.01 9.98
CA THR A 737 -2.35 11.10 8.97
C THR A 737 -2.32 12.49 8.36
N VAL A 738 -1.15 12.92 7.86
CA VAL A 738 -0.99 14.24 7.24
C VAL A 738 -1.97 14.47 6.08
N GLY A 739 -2.26 13.42 5.30
CA GLY A 739 -3.19 13.47 4.17
C GLY A 739 -4.67 13.42 4.54
N ALA A 740 -5.02 13.28 5.82
CA ALA A 740 -6.43 13.25 6.24
C ALA A 740 -7.13 14.59 5.96
N ASN A 741 -8.41 14.52 5.56
CA ASN A 741 -9.22 15.71 5.31
C ASN A 741 -9.47 16.53 6.58
N SER A 742 -9.46 15.89 7.75
CA SER A 742 -9.60 16.54 9.06
C SER A 742 -8.31 17.17 9.59
N TYR A 743 -7.17 16.92 8.93
CA TYR A 743 -5.86 17.44 9.35
C TYR A 743 -5.43 18.57 8.42
N THR A 744 -6.01 19.75 8.58
CA THR A 744 -5.73 20.91 7.72
C THR A 744 -4.44 21.58 8.15
N LEU A 745 -3.45 21.70 7.25
CA LEU A 745 -2.21 22.41 7.54
C LEU A 745 -2.42 23.92 7.34
N ASP A 746 -1.86 24.74 8.21
CA ASP A 746 -1.87 26.20 8.09
C ASP A 746 -1.31 26.61 6.70
N PRO A 747 -2.07 27.35 5.87
CA PRO A 747 -1.66 27.71 4.51
C PRO A 747 -0.58 28.79 4.45
N VAL A 748 -0.34 29.54 5.52
CA VAL A 748 0.78 30.49 5.66
C VAL A 748 2.09 29.74 5.88
N LEU A 749 2.08 28.73 6.76
CA LEU A 749 3.26 27.91 7.05
C LEU A 749 3.51 26.83 5.98
N PHE A 750 2.44 26.30 5.38
CA PHE A 750 2.49 25.22 4.39
C PHE A 750 1.72 25.57 3.09
N PRO A 751 2.15 26.59 2.32
CA PRO A 751 1.42 27.13 1.16
C PRO A 751 1.22 26.16 -0.01
N ASN A 752 1.92 25.03 -0.03
CA ASN A 752 1.73 23.95 -1.01
C ASN A 752 1.47 22.60 -0.31
N ALA A 753 0.65 22.60 0.75
CA ALA A 753 0.32 21.40 1.54
C ALA A 753 -0.05 20.16 0.71
N GLY A 754 -0.64 20.32 -0.48
CA GLY A 754 -0.94 19.20 -1.38
C GLY A 754 0.27 18.34 -1.77
N ILE A 755 1.48 18.93 -1.85
CA ILE A 755 2.74 18.21 -2.10
C ILE A 755 3.10 17.34 -0.90
N LEU A 756 3.04 17.90 0.31
CA LEU A 756 3.33 17.17 1.54
C LEU A 756 2.32 16.04 1.76
N LYS A 757 1.04 16.33 1.50
CA LYS A 757 -0.08 15.40 1.62
C LYS A 757 -0.12 14.31 0.55
N ALA A 758 0.77 14.32 -0.44
CA ALA A 758 0.85 13.25 -1.42
C ALA A 758 1.23 11.93 -0.75
N ALA A 759 0.57 10.82 -1.13
CA ALA A 759 0.76 9.52 -0.50
C ALA A 759 2.22 9.02 -0.58
N TYR A 760 2.91 9.31 -1.69
CA TYR A 760 4.32 8.98 -1.90
C TYR A 760 5.31 9.87 -1.11
N ASN A 761 4.79 10.89 -0.41
CA ASN A 761 5.50 11.76 0.55
C ASN A 761 4.93 11.51 1.97
N LEU A 762 4.43 12.54 2.67
CA LEU A 762 3.92 12.43 4.04
C LEU A 762 2.44 12.05 4.12
N GLY A 763 1.71 11.97 3.00
CA GLY A 763 0.24 11.83 3.02
C GLY A 763 -0.30 10.69 3.88
N ARG A 764 0.43 9.58 3.97
CA ARG A 764 0.05 8.41 4.80
C ARG A 764 0.77 8.35 6.15
N PHE A 765 1.74 9.23 6.38
CA PHE A 765 2.54 9.32 7.58
C PHE A 765 1.66 9.70 8.77
N ARG A 766 1.83 8.98 9.88
CA ARG A 766 1.05 9.15 11.11
C ARG A 766 1.53 10.38 11.87
N VAL A 767 0.54 11.15 12.34
CA VAL A 767 0.71 12.32 13.20
C VAL A 767 -0.41 12.33 14.23
N SER A 768 -0.21 13.09 15.30
CA SER A 768 -1.22 13.28 16.34
C SER A 768 -2.22 14.37 15.94
N SER A 769 -3.50 14.12 16.17
CA SER A 769 -4.58 15.12 16.09
C SER A 769 -4.78 15.89 17.40
N ALA A 770 -4.15 15.43 18.49
CA ALA A 770 -4.24 16.06 19.81
C ALA A 770 -3.18 17.15 20.01
N THR A 771 -2.14 17.19 19.16
CA THR A 771 -1.02 18.14 19.26
C THR A 771 -0.67 18.74 17.90
N GLY A 772 -0.07 19.93 17.88
CA GLY A 772 0.38 20.61 16.66
C GLY A 772 -0.48 21.80 16.22
N ASN A 773 -1.66 21.96 16.80
CA ASN A 773 -2.46 23.19 16.74
C ASN A 773 -2.14 24.05 17.97
N THR A 774 -1.59 25.23 17.73
CA THR A 774 -0.94 26.08 18.74
C THR A 774 -1.70 27.38 19.02
N ASP A 775 -2.63 27.77 18.17
CA ASP A 775 -3.47 28.97 18.36
C ASP A 775 -4.97 28.66 18.61
N GLY A 776 -5.34 27.38 18.51
CA GLY A 776 -6.67 26.87 18.86
C GLY A 776 -7.72 26.99 17.75
N ASP A 777 -7.32 27.22 16.50
CA ASP A 777 -8.24 27.24 15.36
C ASP A 777 -8.47 25.83 14.76
N SER A 778 -8.78 25.69 13.47
CA SER A 778 -8.96 24.38 12.82
C SER A 778 -7.75 23.88 12.01
N GLU A 779 -6.72 24.70 11.91
CA GLU A 779 -5.51 24.48 11.16
C GLU A 779 -4.40 23.96 12.11
N PHE A 780 -3.36 23.37 11.53
CA PHE A 780 -2.21 22.84 12.27
C PHE A 780 -0.96 23.58 11.80
N GLU A 781 -0.29 24.22 12.75
CA GLU A 781 0.96 24.95 12.53
C GLU A 781 2.17 24.01 12.54
N GLU A 782 2.01 22.82 13.11
CA GLU A 782 3.06 21.82 13.23
C GLU A 782 2.55 20.40 12.95
N MET A 783 3.26 19.66 12.10
CA MET A 783 3.08 18.21 11.96
C MET A 783 3.77 17.48 13.11
N ALA A 784 3.01 17.21 14.16
CA ALA A 784 3.48 16.54 15.36
C ALA A 784 3.39 15.01 15.24
N ALA A 785 4.53 14.34 15.14
CA ALA A 785 4.64 12.88 15.11
C ALA A 785 5.01 12.31 16.49
N LEU A 786 4.74 11.02 16.68
CA LEU A 786 5.10 10.27 17.87
C LEU A 786 6.19 9.25 17.50
N GLY A 787 7.20 9.12 18.35
CA GLY A 787 8.36 8.26 18.12
C GLY A 787 9.45 8.96 17.32
N ALA A 788 10.60 9.14 17.97
CA ALA A 788 11.76 9.81 17.36
C ALA A 788 12.67 8.84 16.57
N ARG A 789 12.30 7.56 16.47
CA ARG A 789 12.99 6.49 15.71
C ARG A 789 14.44 6.24 16.15
N SER A 790 14.72 6.51 17.41
CA SER A 790 16.07 6.67 17.96
C SER A 790 16.09 6.31 19.44
N PHE A 791 17.27 6.25 20.04
CA PHE A 791 17.45 6.40 21.48
C PHE A 791 18.08 7.76 21.80
N SER A 792 17.82 8.24 23.01
CA SER A 792 18.34 9.52 23.54
C SER A 792 19.05 9.36 24.87
N ILE A 793 20.05 10.21 25.12
CA ILE A 793 20.71 10.36 26.42
C ILE A 793 20.43 11.77 26.92
N PHE A 794 19.89 11.88 28.14
CA PHE A 794 19.66 13.15 28.82
C PHE A 794 20.55 13.28 30.05
N ASN A 795 21.01 14.48 30.33
CA ASN A 795 21.59 14.83 31.62
C ASN A 795 20.43 15.03 32.60
N ALA A 796 20.25 14.11 33.55
CA ALA A 796 19.10 14.08 34.44
C ALA A 796 19.10 15.24 35.46
N ASP A 797 20.26 15.84 35.73
CA ASP A 797 20.39 16.95 36.69
C ASP A 797 20.01 18.30 36.05
N THR A 798 20.38 18.51 34.78
CA THR A 798 20.07 19.73 34.00
C THR A 798 18.82 19.60 33.13
N LYS A 799 18.34 18.37 32.93
CA LYS A 799 17.17 18.00 32.12
C LYS A 799 17.35 18.30 30.62
N GLN A 800 18.58 18.47 30.16
CA GLN A 800 18.89 18.72 28.76
C GLN A 800 19.27 17.43 28.05
N ILE A 801 18.89 17.34 26.78
CA ILE A 801 19.38 16.28 25.90
C ILE A 801 20.89 16.45 25.67
N VAL A 802 21.61 15.33 25.65
CA VAL A 802 23.07 15.26 25.44
C VAL A 802 23.35 14.63 24.09
N TYR A 803 22.59 13.60 23.72
CA TYR A 803 22.74 12.88 22.47
C TYR A 803 21.39 12.30 22.01
N ASP A 804 21.19 12.27 20.70
CA ASP A 804 20.14 11.51 20.01
C ASP A 804 20.80 10.76 18.84
N SER A 805 20.39 9.53 18.60
CA SER A 805 21.00 8.69 17.53
C SER A 805 20.58 9.06 16.10
N GLY A 806 19.68 10.03 15.93
CA GLY A 806 19.32 10.58 14.63
C GLY A 806 18.64 9.53 13.74
N ASP A 807 19.16 9.39 12.53
CA ASP A 807 18.73 8.47 11.47
C ASP A 807 19.53 7.16 11.42
N GLN A 808 20.41 6.92 12.41
CA GLN A 808 21.40 5.84 12.36
C GLN A 808 20.76 4.45 12.26
N PHE A 809 19.67 4.20 12.97
CA PHE A 809 19.00 2.89 12.96
C PHE A 809 18.48 2.54 11.57
N GLU A 810 17.67 3.42 10.97
CA GLU A 810 17.11 3.22 9.64
C GLU A 810 18.21 3.11 8.56
N ARG A 811 19.24 3.94 8.64
CA ARG A 811 20.36 3.90 7.68
C ARG A 811 21.15 2.60 7.77
N TYR A 812 21.38 2.08 8.97
CA TYR A 812 22.05 0.80 9.13
C TYR A 812 21.17 -0.35 8.62
N ILE A 813 19.90 -0.40 9.04
CA ILE A 813 18.98 -1.48 8.66
C ILE A 813 18.72 -1.47 7.15
N SER A 814 18.52 -0.32 6.53
CA SER A 814 18.31 -0.23 5.07
C SER A 814 19.50 -0.74 4.27
N ALA A 815 20.74 -0.47 4.73
CA ALA A 815 21.95 -0.90 4.03
C ALA A 815 22.27 -2.40 4.22
N TYR A 816 22.11 -2.92 5.44
CA TYR A 816 22.61 -4.26 5.80
C TYR A 816 21.51 -5.30 6.02
N HIS A 817 20.28 -4.86 6.31
CA HIS A 817 19.11 -5.73 6.57
C HIS A 817 17.84 -5.28 5.81
N PRO A 818 17.90 -5.01 4.50
CA PRO A 818 16.80 -4.36 3.75
C PRO A 818 15.50 -5.17 3.73
N LEU A 819 15.55 -6.49 3.92
CA LEU A 819 14.37 -7.35 3.91
C LEU A 819 13.45 -7.17 5.13
N ILE A 820 13.94 -6.51 6.17
CA ILE A 820 13.18 -6.20 7.39
C ILE A 820 13.18 -4.70 7.68
N PHE A 821 13.54 -3.86 6.70
CA PHE A 821 13.55 -2.41 6.89
C PHE A 821 12.15 -1.90 7.24
N ASN A 822 12.02 -1.29 8.41
CA ASN A 822 10.75 -0.81 8.98
C ASN A 822 9.63 -1.86 8.87
N ALA A 823 9.97 -3.13 9.11
CA ALA A 823 9.00 -4.22 9.15
C ALA A 823 8.15 -4.16 10.42
N ASP A 824 6.98 -4.80 10.37
CA ASP A 824 6.11 -4.97 11.54
C ASP A 824 6.60 -6.13 12.42
N ASN A 825 6.24 -6.16 13.71
CA ASN A 825 6.58 -7.32 14.54
C ASN A 825 5.82 -8.58 14.09
N GLU A 826 4.64 -8.42 13.48
CA GLU A 826 3.78 -9.50 12.96
C GLU A 826 4.08 -9.93 11.50
N SER A 827 5.07 -9.31 10.82
CA SER A 827 5.37 -9.64 9.43
C SER A 827 6.78 -9.23 8.98
N ASN A 828 7.31 -9.80 7.89
CA ASN A 828 8.55 -9.31 7.26
C ASN A 828 8.29 -8.33 6.11
N GLY A 829 7.14 -7.65 6.10
CA GLY A 829 6.82 -6.70 5.02
C GLY A 829 7.70 -5.46 5.13
N ILE A 830 8.54 -5.23 4.11
CA ILE A 830 9.40 -4.05 4.04
C ILE A 830 8.52 -2.80 4.04
N LYS A 831 8.90 -1.79 4.84
CA LYS A 831 8.25 -0.47 4.95
C LYS A 831 6.88 -0.43 5.61
N ASN A 832 6.40 -1.53 6.19
CA ASN A 832 5.09 -1.57 6.86
C ASN A 832 4.93 -0.48 7.94
N ARG A 833 6.04 -0.17 8.64
CA ARG A 833 6.12 0.85 9.69
C ARG A 833 6.72 2.18 9.25
N SER A 834 7.12 2.34 7.99
CA SER A 834 7.69 3.60 7.48
C SER A 834 6.72 4.78 7.60
N ARG A 835 5.43 4.55 7.35
CA ARG A 835 4.40 5.57 7.58
C ARG A 835 4.05 5.80 9.06
N ALA A 836 4.67 5.08 9.99
CA ALA A 836 4.35 5.08 11.42
C ALA A 836 5.58 5.47 12.25
N LYS A 837 6.06 4.60 13.14
CA LYS A 837 7.15 4.86 14.10
C LYS A 837 8.50 4.24 13.66
N GLY A 838 8.56 3.63 12.47
CA GLY A 838 9.81 3.14 11.87
C GLY A 838 10.39 1.90 12.57
N PRO A 839 11.65 1.94 13.07
CA PRO A 839 12.26 0.81 13.75
C PRO A 839 11.65 0.46 15.12
N GLU A 840 11.09 1.46 15.83
CA GLU A 840 10.47 1.34 17.16
C GLU A 840 11.40 0.75 18.23
N PRO A 841 12.34 1.56 18.77
CA PRO A 841 13.12 1.16 19.92
C PRO A 841 12.26 1.11 21.18
N GLU A 842 12.44 0.06 22.00
CA GLU A 842 11.51 -0.31 23.08
C GLU A 842 12.25 -0.47 24.42
N GLY A 843 12.96 -1.58 24.59
CA GLY A 843 13.72 -1.93 25.78
C GLY A 843 15.14 -1.34 25.80
N VAL A 844 15.62 -1.01 27.00
CA VAL A 844 17.02 -0.59 27.24
C VAL A 844 17.62 -1.33 28.43
N ALA A 845 18.80 -1.93 28.22
CA ALA A 845 19.67 -2.44 29.28
C ALA A 845 21.06 -1.81 29.21
N LEU A 846 21.72 -1.70 30.37
CA LEU A 846 23.10 -1.22 30.47
C LEU A 846 24.03 -2.31 30.98
N GLY A 847 25.26 -2.34 30.45
CA GLY A 847 26.33 -3.23 30.92
C GLY A 847 27.67 -2.52 31.04
N ASN A 848 28.39 -2.72 32.15
CA ASN A 848 29.78 -2.31 32.25
C ASN A 848 30.69 -3.47 31.82
N ILE A 849 31.38 -3.30 30.70
CA ILE A 849 32.24 -4.32 30.11
C ILE A 849 33.63 -3.73 29.93
N ASN A 850 34.62 -4.31 30.61
CA ASN A 850 36.01 -3.85 30.58
C ASN A 850 36.17 -2.35 30.89
N GLY A 851 35.40 -1.83 31.85
CA GLY A 851 35.45 -0.42 32.27
C GLY A 851 34.74 0.56 31.34
N GLN A 852 34.04 0.07 30.32
CA GLN A 852 33.21 0.87 29.41
C GLN A 852 31.73 0.55 29.62
N THR A 853 30.87 1.56 29.50
CA THR A 853 29.42 1.40 29.60
C THR A 853 28.82 1.20 28.22
N TYR A 854 28.08 0.12 28.04
CA TYR A 854 27.34 -0.20 26.82
C TYR A 854 25.85 -0.13 27.09
N ALA A 855 25.11 0.40 26.12
CA ALA A 855 23.67 0.32 26.03
C ALA A 855 23.27 -0.73 24.99
N PHE A 856 22.29 -1.54 25.36
CA PHE A 856 21.61 -2.50 24.50
C PHE A 856 20.17 -2.03 24.34
N ILE A 857 19.76 -1.70 23.11
CA ILE A 857 18.46 -1.12 22.80
C ILE A 857 17.71 -2.07 21.86
N THR A 858 16.60 -2.65 22.31
CA THR A 858 15.77 -3.54 21.47
C THR A 858 14.96 -2.72 20.47
N LEU A 859 14.63 -3.33 19.33
CA LEU A 859 13.71 -2.78 18.33
C LEU A 859 12.50 -3.71 18.25
N GLU A 860 11.35 -3.29 18.76
CA GLU A 860 10.19 -4.15 18.97
C GLU A 860 9.55 -4.55 17.64
N ARG A 861 9.37 -3.60 16.70
CA ARG A 861 8.84 -3.93 15.36
C ARG A 861 9.89 -4.55 14.44
N THR A 862 10.91 -3.78 14.06
CA THR A 862 11.92 -4.27 13.10
C THR A 862 12.67 -5.51 13.63
N GLY A 863 12.78 -5.63 14.94
CA GLY A 863 13.44 -6.74 15.61
C GLY A 863 14.92 -6.51 15.85
N GLY A 864 15.46 -7.28 16.78
CA GLY A 864 16.86 -7.26 17.16
C GLY A 864 17.23 -6.25 18.23
N VAL A 865 18.53 -6.06 18.41
CA VAL A 865 19.13 -5.21 19.43
C VAL A 865 20.27 -4.41 18.84
N MET A 866 20.22 -3.10 19.02
CA MET A 866 21.27 -2.14 18.73
C MET A 866 22.21 -2.02 19.93
N VAL A 867 23.52 -2.00 19.69
CA VAL A 867 24.54 -1.90 20.76
C VAL A 867 25.36 -0.63 20.59
N TYR A 868 25.43 0.18 21.63
CA TYR A 868 26.20 1.42 21.66
C TYR A 868 27.13 1.46 22.86
N ASN A 869 28.38 1.85 22.64
CA ASN A 869 29.25 2.28 23.74
C ASN A 869 28.88 3.72 24.10
N ILE A 870 28.42 3.92 25.32
CA ILE A 870 27.95 5.21 25.85
C ILE A 870 28.83 5.72 26.99
N THR A 871 30.08 5.24 27.07
CA THR A 871 31.04 5.68 28.09
C THR A 871 31.25 7.20 28.03
N ASP A 872 31.28 7.77 26.83
CA ASP A 872 31.13 9.19 26.59
C ASP A 872 29.69 9.48 26.15
N PRO A 873 28.84 10.09 27.01
CA PRO A 873 27.43 10.34 26.71
C PRO A 873 27.24 11.35 25.57
N GLY A 874 28.23 12.19 25.28
CA GLY A 874 28.18 13.16 24.18
C GLY A 874 28.64 12.59 22.84
N ASN A 875 29.35 11.45 22.84
CA ASN A 875 29.83 10.78 21.63
C ASN A 875 29.66 9.25 21.68
N PRO A 876 28.42 8.73 21.81
CA PRO A 876 28.16 7.31 21.69
C PRO A 876 28.71 6.68 20.41
N THR A 877 29.23 5.47 20.49
CA THR A 877 29.79 4.72 19.35
C THR A 877 28.95 3.48 19.06
N PHE A 878 28.39 3.40 17.85
CA PHE A 878 27.68 2.20 17.39
C PHE A 878 28.64 0.99 17.34
N THR A 879 28.22 -0.11 17.93
CA THR A 879 29.09 -1.25 18.23
C THR A 879 28.68 -2.51 17.50
N ASP A 880 27.41 -2.87 17.53
CA ASP A 880 26.89 -4.07 16.87
C ASP A 880 25.36 -3.95 16.71
N TYR A 881 24.80 -4.72 15.79
CA TYR A 881 23.37 -5.00 15.70
C TYR A 881 23.19 -6.49 15.44
N LYS A 882 22.28 -7.13 16.18
CA LYS A 882 21.91 -8.51 15.96
C LYS A 882 20.40 -8.67 16.01
N HIS A 883 19.89 -9.56 15.17
CA HIS A 883 18.52 -10.02 15.20
C HIS A 883 18.50 -11.54 14.99
N SER A 884 17.48 -12.19 15.55
CA SER A 884 17.22 -13.63 15.38
C SER A 884 15.95 -13.92 14.57
N ARG A 885 15.36 -12.89 13.97
CA ARG A 885 14.28 -13.03 12.97
C ARG A 885 14.72 -13.88 11.78
N SER A 886 13.84 -14.77 11.32
CA SER A 886 13.97 -15.39 10.01
C SER A 886 13.50 -14.40 8.94
N THR A 887 14.35 -14.10 7.95
CA THR A 887 14.01 -13.19 6.84
C THR A 887 13.49 -13.91 5.60
N SER A 888 13.71 -15.22 5.47
CA SER A 888 13.20 -16.05 4.36
C SER A 888 11.72 -16.41 4.49
N ALA A 889 11.20 -16.40 5.72
CA ALA A 889 9.80 -16.64 6.08
C ALA A 889 9.54 -15.99 7.44
N TYR A 890 8.30 -15.58 7.70
CA TYR A 890 7.93 -15.06 9.02
C TYR A 890 8.15 -16.13 10.09
N GLY A 891 8.98 -15.81 11.10
CA GLY A 891 9.41 -16.74 12.15
C GLY A 891 10.69 -16.27 12.84
N GLY A 892 11.23 -17.08 13.75
CA GLY A 892 12.29 -16.65 14.67
C GLY A 892 11.71 -15.86 15.84
N ASP A 893 12.52 -15.01 16.46
CA ASP A 893 12.11 -14.18 17.60
C ASP A 893 11.55 -12.83 17.11
N ASN A 894 10.34 -12.45 17.58
CA ASN A 894 9.58 -11.28 17.12
C ASN A 894 8.97 -10.50 18.30
N GLY A 895 8.92 -9.18 18.21
CA GLY A 895 8.50 -8.31 19.31
C GLY A 895 9.50 -8.20 20.46
N PRO A 896 10.82 -7.93 20.26
CA PRO A 896 11.74 -7.65 21.36
C PRO A 896 11.24 -6.52 22.27
N GLU A 897 10.95 -6.84 23.52
CA GLU A 897 10.38 -5.89 24.49
C GLU A 897 11.34 -5.73 25.66
N GLY A 898 11.23 -6.57 26.70
CA GLY A 898 12.15 -6.59 27.83
C GLY A 898 13.55 -7.10 27.50
N ILE A 899 14.57 -6.47 28.08
CA ILE A 899 15.98 -6.84 27.90
C ILE A 899 16.78 -6.73 29.20
N ILE A 900 17.67 -7.70 29.43
CA ILE A 900 18.65 -7.66 30.52
C ILE A 900 20.06 -7.96 30.03
N TYR A 901 21.04 -7.36 30.72
CA TYR A 901 22.44 -7.76 30.66
C TYR A 901 22.82 -8.50 31.95
N ILE A 902 23.42 -9.68 31.81
CA ILE A 902 23.94 -10.49 32.91
C ILE A 902 25.47 -10.45 32.83
N ALA A 903 26.10 -9.83 33.84
CA ALA A 903 27.55 -9.71 33.91
C ALA A 903 28.26 -11.07 34.14
N PRO A 904 29.50 -11.26 33.66
CA PRO A 904 30.27 -12.50 33.82
C PRO A 904 30.27 -13.09 35.23
N GLU A 905 30.50 -12.25 36.24
CA GLU A 905 30.55 -12.61 37.66
C GLU A 905 29.22 -13.11 38.22
N ASN A 906 28.12 -12.84 37.52
CA ASN A 906 26.78 -13.29 37.87
C ASN A 906 26.40 -14.60 37.18
N THR A 907 27.34 -15.29 36.53
CA THR A 907 27.09 -16.55 35.81
C THR A 907 28.01 -17.68 36.26
N THR A 908 27.58 -18.92 36.03
CA THR A 908 28.43 -20.12 36.22
C THR A 908 29.53 -20.25 35.16
N THR A 909 29.37 -19.60 34.01
CA THR A 909 30.28 -19.71 32.86
C THR A 909 31.38 -18.66 32.86
N ASN A 910 31.30 -17.65 33.73
CA ASN A 910 32.15 -16.45 33.72
C ASN A 910 32.08 -15.68 32.38
N LYS A 911 30.91 -15.64 31.76
CA LYS A 911 30.67 -14.91 30.51
C LYS A 911 29.48 -13.97 30.64
N GLY A 912 29.51 -12.87 29.90
CA GLY A 912 28.41 -11.92 29.85
C GLY A 912 27.32 -12.38 28.88
N TYR A 913 26.06 -12.14 29.20
CA TYR A 913 24.94 -12.47 28.32
C TYR A 913 23.95 -11.30 28.20
N VAL A 914 23.34 -11.19 27.04
CA VAL A 914 22.16 -10.35 26.80
C VAL A 914 20.99 -11.28 26.55
N ILE A 915 19.94 -11.15 27.35
CA ILE A 915 18.70 -11.92 27.23
C ILE A 915 17.59 -10.95 26.88
N ILE A 916 16.82 -11.28 25.84
CA ILE A 916 15.73 -10.47 25.32
C ILE A 916 14.47 -11.30 25.36
N ALA A 917 13.42 -10.76 25.98
CA ALA A 917 12.06 -11.28 25.93
C ALA A 917 11.39 -10.78 24.64
N ASN A 918 10.78 -11.69 23.89
CA ASN A 918 10.14 -11.41 22.62
C ASN A 918 8.65 -11.71 22.73
N GLU A 919 7.84 -10.66 22.84
CA GLU A 919 6.43 -10.71 23.17
C GLU A 919 5.66 -11.56 22.15
N ILE A 920 5.74 -11.19 20.87
CA ILE A 920 4.94 -11.79 19.80
C ILE A 920 5.28 -13.25 19.56
N SER A 921 6.56 -13.63 19.67
CA SER A 921 6.96 -15.03 19.53
C SER A 921 6.86 -15.84 20.82
N GLY A 922 6.70 -15.20 21.98
CA GLY A 922 6.68 -15.89 23.27
C GLY A 922 8.02 -16.52 23.64
N THR A 923 9.14 -15.95 23.19
CA THR A 923 10.47 -16.56 23.29
C THR A 923 11.51 -15.66 23.97
N LEU A 924 12.45 -16.28 24.68
CA LEU A 924 13.68 -15.64 25.12
C LEU A 924 14.79 -15.87 24.09
N SER A 925 15.30 -14.81 23.50
CA SER A 925 16.50 -14.86 22.65
C SER A 925 17.75 -14.55 23.49
N MET A 926 18.78 -15.38 23.34
CA MET A 926 19.97 -15.33 24.21
C MET A 926 21.24 -15.10 23.38
N TYR A 927 22.03 -14.12 23.80
CA TYR A 927 23.30 -13.76 23.16
C TYR A 927 24.44 -13.80 24.18
N GLU A 928 25.55 -14.45 23.83
CA GLU A 928 26.81 -14.30 24.55
C GLU A 928 27.49 -12.99 24.11
N VAL A 929 27.92 -12.18 25.09
CA VAL A 929 28.72 -11.00 24.83
C VAL A 929 30.18 -11.41 24.64
N ALA A 930 30.65 -11.36 23.40
CA ALA A 930 32.04 -11.59 23.07
C ALA A 930 32.78 -10.25 22.97
N THR A 931 34.03 -10.26 23.44
CA THR A 931 34.99 -9.22 23.10
C THR A 931 35.83 -9.75 21.94
N PRO A 932 36.16 -8.93 20.92
CA PRO A 932 37.12 -9.35 19.91
C PRO A 932 38.39 -9.85 20.59
N ALA A 933 39.00 -10.88 20.03
CA ALA A 933 40.31 -11.30 20.51
C ALA A 933 41.24 -10.07 20.49
N THR A 934 41.62 -9.59 21.67
CA THR A 934 42.72 -8.63 21.75
C THR A 934 43.90 -9.35 21.14
N LEU A 935 44.49 -8.77 20.08
CA LEU A 935 45.82 -9.17 19.66
C LEU A 935 46.72 -8.93 20.86
N GLY A 936 46.95 -9.97 21.67
CA GLY A 936 47.96 -9.93 22.69
C GLY A 936 49.25 -9.50 22.01
N THR A 937 49.95 -8.53 22.60
CA THR A 937 51.20 -7.99 22.09
C THR A 937 52.35 -9.01 22.15
N GLY A 938 52.10 -10.29 21.87
CA GLY A 938 53.01 -11.39 22.17
C GLY A 938 52.92 -12.65 21.32
N GLU A 939 51.85 -12.93 20.57
CA GLU A 939 51.82 -14.15 19.73
C GLU A 939 51.21 -13.91 18.34
N ILE A 940 52.05 -13.46 17.41
CA ILE A 940 51.81 -13.71 15.99
C ILE A 940 51.96 -15.22 15.78
N LYS A 941 50.86 -15.96 15.75
CA LYS A 941 50.84 -17.22 15.01
C LYS A 941 50.74 -16.87 13.53
N SER A 942 51.89 -16.93 12.85
CA SER A 942 51.90 -16.88 11.38
C SER A 942 51.11 -18.11 10.90
N GLU A 943 49.88 -17.92 10.43
CA GLU A 943 49.25 -18.94 9.62
C GLU A 943 50.14 -19.18 8.40
N GLN A 944 50.63 -20.41 8.24
CA GLN A 944 51.35 -20.78 7.03
C GLN A 944 50.38 -20.75 5.86
N ALA A 945 50.71 -19.97 4.83
CA ALA A 945 49.98 -19.98 3.56
C ALA A 945 49.74 -21.43 3.10
N THR A 946 48.52 -21.79 2.72
CA THR A 946 48.19 -23.13 2.25
C THR A 946 48.90 -23.42 0.92
N PHE A 947 49.50 -24.61 0.76
CA PHE A 947 50.13 -25.02 -0.50
C PHE A 947 49.07 -25.16 -1.58
N ASN A 948 49.25 -24.53 -2.74
CA ASN A 948 48.34 -24.60 -3.88
C ASN A 948 49.10 -24.91 -5.16
N VAL A 949 48.44 -25.63 -6.09
CA VAL A 949 49.01 -26.04 -7.38
C VAL A 949 48.12 -25.52 -8.52
N PHE A 950 48.71 -24.83 -9.50
CA PHE A 950 47.99 -24.20 -10.62
C PHE A 950 48.82 -24.18 -11.92
N PRO A 951 48.20 -24.17 -13.12
CA PRO A 951 46.79 -24.44 -13.35
C PRO A 951 46.45 -25.90 -13.04
N ASN A 952 45.27 -26.16 -12.50
CA ASN A 952 44.82 -27.52 -12.22
C ASN A 952 43.32 -27.60 -12.53
N PRO A 953 42.90 -28.22 -13.65
CA PRO A 953 43.67 -29.12 -14.52
C PRO A 953 44.74 -28.43 -15.39
N VAL A 954 45.82 -29.16 -15.70
CA VAL A 954 46.92 -28.74 -16.61
C VAL A 954 46.91 -29.61 -17.87
N ASN A 955 47.23 -29.04 -19.04
CA ASN A 955 47.42 -29.84 -20.25
C ASN A 955 48.76 -30.59 -20.21
N LYS A 956 48.81 -31.85 -20.66
CA LYS A 956 50.06 -32.60 -20.77
C LYS A 956 51.12 -31.83 -21.55
N GLY A 957 52.32 -31.71 -20.99
CA GLY A 957 53.43 -30.95 -21.57
C GLY A 957 53.54 -29.52 -21.03
N ASN A 958 52.49 -28.99 -20.39
CA ASN A 958 52.55 -27.71 -19.71
C ASN A 958 53.03 -27.87 -18.25
N THR A 959 53.57 -26.79 -17.70
CA THR A 959 54.09 -26.76 -16.34
C THR A 959 52.98 -26.52 -15.31
N LEU A 960 52.96 -27.30 -14.23
CA LEU A 960 52.23 -26.97 -13.00
C LEU A 960 53.11 -26.10 -12.13
N TYR A 961 52.53 -25.12 -11.45
CA TYR A 961 53.20 -24.18 -10.55
C TYR A 961 52.68 -24.37 -9.12
N PHE A 962 53.53 -24.08 -8.16
CA PHE A 962 53.22 -23.96 -6.75
C PHE A 962 53.21 -22.49 -6.36
N ASN A 963 52.36 -22.12 -5.41
CA ASN A 963 52.35 -20.76 -4.86
C ASN A 963 53.57 -20.45 -3.96
N ARG A 964 54.39 -21.47 -3.63
CA ARG A 964 55.66 -21.34 -2.91
C ARG A 964 56.60 -22.50 -3.23
N LYS A 965 57.90 -22.34 -2.94
CA LYS A 965 58.87 -23.44 -3.00
C LYS A 965 58.51 -24.52 -1.99
N GLN A 966 58.43 -25.78 -2.42
CA GLN A 966 58.11 -26.90 -1.55
C GLN A 966 58.77 -28.19 -2.05
N ASP A 967 59.17 -29.06 -1.12
CA ASP A 967 59.52 -30.44 -1.45
C ASP A 967 58.23 -31.23 -1.72
N TYR A 968 58.19 -31.99 -2.81
CA TYR A 968 57.02 -32.80 -3.14
C TYR A 968 57.37 -34.23 -3.55
N GLU A 969 56.41 -35.10 -3.34
CA GLU A 969 56.30 -36.46 -3.85
C GLU A 969 55.01 -36.54 -4.69
N LEU A 970 55.12 -36.96 -5.94
CA LEU A 970 54.01 -37.13 -6.87
C LEU A 970 53.69 -38.61 -7.00
N TYR A 971 52.43 -38.96 -6.85
CA TYR A 971 51.91 -40.32 -6.94
C TYR A 971 50.85 -40.43 -8.03
N ASP A 972 50.78 -41.58 -8.70
CA ASP A 972 49.59 -41.94 -9.47
C ASP A 972 48.45 -42.45 -8.57
N MET A 973 47.26 -42.65 -9.13
CA MET A 973 46.09 -43.10 -8.36
C MET A 973 46.20 -44.53 -7.81
N SER A 974 47.19 -45.33 -8.24
CA SER A 974 47.47 -46.64 -7.63
C SER A 974 48.33 -46.52 -6.36
N GLY A 975 48.77 -45.30 -6.03
CA GLY A 975 49.68 -45.03 -4.91
C GLY A 975 51.15 -45.25 -5.25
N LYS A 976 51.48 -45.46 -6.54
CA LYS A 976 52.87 -45.60 -6.97
C LYS A 976 53.52 -44.22 -7.06
N LEU A 977 54.69 -44.07 -6.44
CA LEU A 977 55.51 -42.86 -6.54
C LEU A 977 56.08 -42.72 -7.96
N ILE A 978 55.83 -41.59 -8.59
CA ILE A 978 56.22 -41.30 -9.99
C ILE A 978 57.22 -40.15 -10.13
N GLY A 979 57.38 -39.32 -9.11
CA GLY A 979 58.39 -38.27 -9.09
C GLY A 979 58.52 -37.62 -7.73
N LYS A 980 59.68 -37.04 -7.44
CA LYS A 980 59.88 -36.20 -6.25
C LYS A 980 60.97 -35.16 -6.50
N GLU A 981 60.84 -34.00 -5.88
CA GLU A 981 61.80 -32.91 -5.99
C GLU A 981 61.82 -32.09 -4.70
N GLN A 982 62.96 -31.46 -4.42
CA GLN A 982 63.13 -30.58 -3.26
C GLN A 982 63.12 -29.11 -3.68
N SER A 983 62.51 -28.26 -2.85
CA SER A 983 62.39 -26.81 -3.04
C SER A 983 61.84 -26.41 -4.42
N ALA A 984 60.92 -27.21 -4.96
CA ALA A 984 60.37 -27.01 -6.28
C ALA A 984 59.30 -25.92 -6.27
N LEU A 985 59.20 -25.15 -7.35
CA LEU A 985 58.07 -24.26 -7.62
C LEU A 985 57.14 -24.83 -8.69
N THR A 986 57.50 -25.97 -9.29
CA THR A 986 56.80 -26.47 -10.46
C THR A 986 56.89 -27.99 -10.60
N ILE A 987 55.99 -28.58 -11.39
CA ILE A 987 56.09 -29.95 -11.89
C ILE A 987 56.02 -29.92 -13.42
N ASN A 988 57.00 -30.53 -14.10
CA ASN A 988 56.94 -30.77 -15.53
C ASN A 988 56.05 -31.98 -15.83
N THR A 989 54.98 -31.78 -16.62
CA THR A 989 54.02 -32.85 -16.94
C THR A 989 54.28 -33.57 -18.26
N SER A 990 55.33 -33.21 -19.01
CA SER A 990 55.58 -33.78 -20.35
C SER A 990 55.77 -35.30 -20.34
N THR A 991 56.30 -35.85 -19.26
CA THR A 991 56.55 -37.29 -19.07
C THR A 991 55.38 -38.03 -18.44
N LEU A 992 54.34 -37.32 -17.99
CA LEU A 992 53.17 -37.92 -17.35
C LEU A 992 52.15 -38.39 -18.40
N SER A 993 51.41 -39.46 -18.09
CA SER A 993 50.20 -39.83 -18.85
C SER A 993 49.05 -38.90 -18.48
N THR A 994 48.05 -38.74 -19.36
CA THR A 994 46.81 -38.05 -18.99
C THR A 994 46.11 -38.82 -17.88
N GLY A 995 45.70 -38.15 -16.80
CA GLY A 995 45.14 -38.80 -15.63
C GLY A 995 45.19 -37.93 -14.37
N VAL A 996 44.78 -38.54 -13.26
CA VAL A 996 44.78 -37.90 -11.93
C VAL A 996 46.03 -38.34 -11.17
N TYR A 997 46.64 -37.40 -10.45
CA TYR A 997 47.82 -37.59 -9.63
C TYR A 997 47.63 -36.95 -8.26
N LEU A 998 48.42 -37.37 -7.27
CA LEU A 998 48.46 -36.77 -5.94
C LEU A 998 49.84 -36.19 -5.69
N VAL A 999 49.91 -34.89 -5.40
CA VAL A 999 51.12 -34.20 -4.92
C VAL A 999 51.06 -34.18 -3.41
N LYS A 1000 51.98 -34.86 -2.75
CA LYS A 1000 52.17 -34.82 -1.30
C LYS A 1000 53.41 -33.99 -1.00
N THR A 1001 53.28 -33.00 -0.13
CA THR A 1001 54.40 -32.17 0.32
C THR A 1001 55.12 -32.81 1.51
N SER A 1002 56.37 -32.43 1.77
CA SER A 1002 57.12 -32.85 2.97
C SER A 1002 56.42 -32.46 4.29
N GLU A 1003 55.58 -31.42 4.25
CA GLU A 1003 54.75 -30.95 5.36
C GLU A 1003 53.45 -31.76 5.53
N GLY A 1004 53.22 -32.77 4.69
CA GLY A 1004 52.06 -33.66 4.78
C GLY A 1004 50.80 -33.16 4.06
N GLN A 1005 50.82 -31.99 3.42
CA GLN A 1005 49.69 -31.50 2.61
C GLN A 1005 49.59 -32.30 1.31
N ILE A 1006 48.39 -32.70 0.93
CA ILE A 1006 48.11 -33.47 -0.30
C ILE A 1006 47.20 -32.66 -1.22
N LYS A 1007 47.57 -32.55 -2.51
CA LYS A 1007 46.75 -31.93 -3.55
C LYS A 1007 46.52 -32.89 -4.71
N ARG A 1008 45.27 -33.01 -5.13
CA ARG A 1008 44.89 -33.74 -6.35
C ARG A 1008 45.19 -32.88 -7.57
N VAL A 1009 45.94 -33.42 -8.52
CA VAL A 1009 46.33 -32.76 -9.78
C VAL A 1009 45.78 -33.55 -10.95
N ILE A 1010 45.23 -32.85 -11.94
CA ILE A 1010 44.66 -33.45 -13.15
C ILE A 1010 45.51 -33.02 -14.35
N VAL A 1011 46.16 -33.98 -15.01
CA VAL A 1011 46.86 -33.78 -16.29
C VAL A 1011 45.92 -34.24 -17.40
N LYS A 1012 45.43 -33.32 -18.22
CA LYS A 1012 44.50 -33.59 -19.31
C LYS A 1012 45.16 -33.59 -20.68
#